data_AF-Q1PAE9-F1
#
_entry.id   AF-Q1PAE9-F1
#
_cell.length_a   1.000
_cell.length_b   1.000
_cell.length_c   1.000
_cell.angle_alpha   90.00
_cell.angle_beta   90.00
_cell.angle_gamma   90.00
#
_symmetry.space_group_name_H-M   'P 1'
#
loop_
_entity.id
_entity.type
_entity.pdbx_description
1 polymer ?
#
loop_
_entity_poly.entity_id
_entity_poly.type
_entity_poly.pdbx_seq_one_letter_code
_entity_poly.pdbx_strand_id
1 'polypeptide(L)'
;MKTKLFFAVVFLAVLLLSGMAPAVAEDPEPFSEVTSIMGRVEGTGTYFEVTDSEYLNVTLQSTESISLTLESAASMITMNIEASEGAASSQMTLGGLAQSTTYYKYEDGYDHGETITTDESGSYTWTQDLSGPHYVWLQPNPSTKFIYDNATGGDCTYIGTWDWPSKTCTLHTNVYESIQIQSYNVTLDGAGYTIQGTGSGFGIYIPSRSGVTIKNLVVKNFTYGVFLNWSSANTLTEITATNNLIAGFMFDVLSNDNTVTGNTLSSNGHTGFRMFYGSNNTITDNSILSNNYGIFCYRSSNNTLTGNTISNSMYGVLFSVSDNNTLTENNVSYNNWGLFFNIANGNQVYNNNFTGNSHQTEMRSSDNNVFNLPAPTGGNYWSNWTTPDADGDGFVDSAYVFSGGPDYLPLARPYSSEADYYCDDDSDGHANASADGTCAGTGCEPAGCQTAPGDDCDDSDADNYPGNTEVCDEADNDCDGDVDEGFNTGDVCSSLPNNCGDYSIGSTICAGVGVVCDAITPDDRPAATAYTDADIDGYGDINLPVDATCGIPDGAVADSSDCDDSAALINPGMVEVCNGIDDNCSGVIDEGFTDTDSDGDADCVDPDDDNDGLTDEQETVIGTNPLNPDTDDDTVGDAIDQCPLKDATGLDANTDGCIDTLSGMTSTLNTLVAEGVIEPELENSLVTKVESAENSASKDNICAAINKLDALKNQVDAQRGNKISDEAANLVIAYTNNLITQLLNQLPEGESC
;
A
#
# COMPACT_ATOMS: atom_id res chain seq x y z
N MET A 1 49.26 15.91 42.11
CA MET A 1 49.81 17.23 41.71
C MET A 1 49.92 17.27 40.18
N LYS A 2 49.75 18.44 39.53
CA LYS A 2 49.63 18.54 38.06
C LYS A 2 50.95 18.89 37.37
N THR A 3 51.45 18.05 36.46
CA THR A 3 52.14 18.50 35.22
C THR A 3 52.32 17.34 34.22
N LYS A 4 51.78 17.50 32.99
CA LYS A 4 52.28 17.02 31.68
C LYS A 4 51.15 17.16 30.62
N LEU A 5 51.38 17.07 29.31
CA LEU A 5 52.29 17.78 28.37
C LEU A 5 52.00 17.25 26.95
N PHE A 6 52.04 18.11 25.92
CA PHE A 6 52.36 17.87 24.48
C PHE A 6 51.45 18.74 23.58
N PHE A 7 51.83 19.19 22.37
CA PHE A 7 53.14 19.17 21.67
C PHE A 7 53.46 20.60 21.16
N ALA A 8 54.61 20.83 20.51
CA ALA A 8 55.09 22.16 20.09
C ALA A 8 55.71 22.16 18.67
N VAL A 9 55.81 23.34 18.03
CA VAL A 9 56.72 23.70 16.91
C VAL A 9 56.64 25.25 16.73
N VAL A 10 57.69 26.04 17.05
CA VAL A 10 58.69 26.67 16.13
C VAL A 10 58.14 27.93 15.40
N PHE A 11 58.74 29.15 15.41
CA PHE A 11 60.09 29.62 15.83
C PHE A 11 60.17 31.13 16.26
N LEU A 12 61.40 31.63 16.48
CA LEU A 12 61.83 33.01 16.86
C LEU A 12 62.01 33.93 15.59
N ALA A 13 62.34 35.25 15.55
CA ALA A 13 62.99 36.24 16.45
C ALA A 13 62.90 37.69 15.80
N VAL A 14 63.33 38.88 16.31
CA VAL A 14 63.69 39.46 17.64
C VAL A 14 63.99 41.00 17.57
N LEU A 15 63.50 41.80 18.56
CA LEU A 15 63.97 43.14 19.08
C LEU A 15 63.88 44.52 18.33
N LEU A 16 63.64 45.56 19.18
CA LEU A 16 64.18 46.96 19.23
C LEU A 16 63.53 48.20 18.54
N LEU A 17 62.85 49.02 19.37
CA LEU A 17 62.94 50.48 19.65
C LEU A 17 63.41 51.56 18.63
N SER A 18 62.89 52.79 18.84
CA SER A 18 63.16 54.11 18.18
C SER A 18 62.46 54.34 16.82
N GLY A 19 62.20 55.57 16.34
CA GLY A 19 62.27 56.90 16.99
C GLY A 19 62.54 58.07 16.01
N MET A 20 61.68 59.12 16.04
CA MET A 20 61.79 60.43 15.33
C MET A 20 61.42 60.50 13.82
N ALA A 21 60.23 61.04 13.51
CA ALA A 21 59.94 62.31 12.78
C ALA A 21 60.74 62.76 11.52
N PRO A 22 60.21 63.65 10.62
CA PRO A 22 58.81 64.08 10.39
C PRO A 22 58.34 64.28 8.90
N ALA A 23 57.03 64.43 8.72
CA ALA A 23 56.28 65.33 7.80
C ALA A 23 56.67 65.57 6.32
N VAL A 24 55.70 65.28 5.44
CA VAL A 24 55.18 66.20 4.37
C VAL A 24 53.64 66.25 4.56
N ALA A 25 52.94 67.24 4.00
CA ALA A 25 51.50 67.49 4.17
C ALA A 25 50.79 67.74 2.83
N GLU A 26 49.48 68.07 2.90
CA GLU A 26 48.49 68.22 1.79
C GLU A 26 48.02 66.86 1.23
N ASP A 27 46.71 66.59 1.01
CA ASP A 27 45.48 67.39 1.18
C ASP A 27 44.30 66.45 1.66
N PRO A 28 43.02 66.86 1.78
CA PRO A 28 42.01 66.08 2.54
C PRO A 28 41.48 64.83 1.81
N GLU A 29 41.05 63.84 2.60
CA GLU A 29 40.44 62.59 2.14
C GLU A 29 39.08 62.79 1.45
N PRO A 30 38.86 62.19 0.27
CA PRO A 30 37.52 61.96 -0.27
C PRO A 30 37.03 60.54 0.05
N PHE A 31 35.99 60.47 0.87
CA PHE A 31 35.03 59.35 1.03
C PHE A 31 35.56 57.96 1.43
N SER A 32 34.96 57.44 2.50
CA SER A 32 35.15 56.07 3.02
C SER A 32 35.01 55.01 1.92
N GLU A 33 35.98 54.10 1.84
CA GLU A 33 35.83 52.87 1.07
C GLU A 33 34.66 52.05 1.64
N VAL A 34 33.75 51.62 0.76
CA VAL A 34 32.82 50.52 1.05
C VAL A 34 33.63 49.24 0.99
N THR A 35 33.68 48.49 2.09
CA THR A 35 34.27 47.15 2.09
C THR A 35 33.35 46.18 1.35
N SER A 36 33.55 46.02 0.04
CA SER A 36 32.88 44.98 -0.74
C SER A 36 33.22 43.61 -0.17
N ILE A 37 32.20 42.89 0.27
CA ILE A 37 32.30 41.46 0.57
C ILE A 37 32.12 40.75 -0.79
N MET A 38 32.83 39.66 -1.06
CA MET A 38 32.67 38.96 -2.35
C MET A 38 31.19 38.55 -2.54
N GLY A 39 30.58 38.99 -3.64
CA GLY A 39 29.14 38.83 -3.89
C GLY A 39 28.21 39.94 -3.36
N ARG A 40 28.67 40.90 -2.54
CA ARG A 40 27.80 41.91 -1.89
C ARG A 40 28.39 43.33 -1.88
N VAL A 41 27.58 44.30 -2.30
CA VAL A 41 27.85 45.74 -2.20
C VAL A 41 26.78 46.45 -1.36
N GLU A 42 27.18 47.44 -0.57
CA GLU A 42 26.28 48.22 0.29
C GLU A 42 26.72 49.70 0.30
N GLY A 43 25.78 50.63 0.18
CA GLY A 43 26.11 52.06 0.23
C GLY A 43 24.99 52.97 -0.26
N THR A 44 25.37 54.18 -0.71
CA THR A 44 24.43 55.22 -1.12
C THR A 44 24.87 55.87 -2.43
N GLY A 45 23.96 56.00 -3.40
CA GLY A 45 24.26 56.58 -4.71
C GLY A 45 23.29 56.17 -5.81
N THR A 46 23.74 56.26 -7.07
CA THR A 46 22.94 55.97 -8.28
C THR A 46 23.49 54.85 -9.16
N TYR A 47 24.60 54.24 -8.78
CA TYR A 47 25.22 53.11 -9.48
C TYR A 47 25.90 52.19 -8.47
N PHE A 48 25.64 50.89 -8.59
CA PHE A 48 26.13 49.85 -7.72
C PHE A 48 26.53 48.64 -8.56
N GLU A 49 27.61 47.96 -8.18
CA GLU A 49 28.17 46.87 -8.96
C GLU A 49 28.73 45.80 -8.03
N VAL A 50 28.35 44.55 -8.30
CA VAL A 50 28.94 43.35 -7.69
C VAL A 50 29.90 42.76 -8.71
N THR A 51 31.20 43.00 -8.50
CA THR A 51 32.28 42.34 -9.23
C THR A 51 32.77 41.11 -8.49
N ASP A 52 33.39 40.17 -9.22
CA ASP A 52 34.03 38.96 -8.69
C ASP A 52 33.16 38.15 -7.70
N SER A 53 31.87 38.02 -8.02
CA SER A 53 30.93 37.11 -7.35
C SER A 53 31.27 35.65 -7.64
N GLU A 54 31.08 34.77 -6.65
CA GLU A 54 31.10 33.31 -6.87
C GLU A 54 29.87 32.82 -7.68
N TYR A 55 28.86 33.68 -7.87
CA TYR A 55 27.60 33.36 -8.54
C TYR A 55 27.40 34.16 -9.84
N LEU A 56 27.03 35.45 -9.75
CA LEU A 56 26.77 36.31 -10.91
C LEU A 56 27.23 37.75 -10.67
N ASN A 57 27.99 38.33 -11.60
CA ASN A 57 28.35 39.75 -11.55
C ASN A 57 27.18 40.58 -12.08
N VAL A 58 26.75 41.59 -11.31
CA VAL A 58 25.53 42.37 -11.58
C VAL A 58 25.74 43.85 -11.34
N THR A 59 25.05 44.69 -12.14
CA THR A 59 25.04 46.15 -12.01
C THR A 59 23.62 46.64 -11.75
N LEU A 60 23.45 47.55 -10.78
CA LEU A 60 22.19 48.23 -10.55
C LEU A 60 22.38 49.74 -10.69
N GLN A 61 21.69 50.35 -11.64
CA GLN A 61 21.67 51.79 -11.87
C GLN A 61 20.29 52.36 -11.54
N SER A 62 20.24 53.49 -10.83
CA SER A 62 19.02 54.20 -10.46
C SER A 62 19.02 55.65 -10.97
N THR A 63 17.85 56.23 -11.25
CA THR A 63 17.76 57.64 -11.66
C THR A 63 17.89 58.61 -10.49
N GLU A 64 17.31 58.24 -9.34
CA GLU A 64 17.41 58.98 -8.07
C GLU A 64 18.40 58.28 -7.14
N SER A 65 19.00 59.03 -6.20
CA SER A 65 19.92 58.46 -5.20
C SER A 65 19.15 57.56 -4.22
N ILE A 66 19.67 56.36 -3.99
CA ILE A 66 19.12 55.38 -3.05
C ILE A 66 20.18 54.92 -2.04
N SER A 67 19.72 54.45 -0.89
CA SER A 67 20.50 53.54 -0.05
C SER A 67 20.22 52.11 -0.53
N LEU A 68 21.28 51.30 -0.66
CA LEU A 68 21.17 49.95 -1.22
C LEU A 68 22.09 48.97 -0.47
N THR A 69 21.56 47.79 -0.16
CA THR A 69 22.37 46.55 -0.13
C THR A 69 21.98 45.74 -1.36
N LEU A 70 22.96 45.34 -2.19
CA LEU A 70 22.79 44.46 -3.35
C LEU A 70 23.69 43.24 -3.18
N GLU A 71 23.11 42.06 -3.27
CA GLU A 71 23.79 40.78 -3.02
C GLU A 71 23.48 39.77 -4.14
N SER A 72 24.52 39.14 -4.67
CA SER A 72 24.46 38.01 -5.59
C SER A 72 24.70 36.73 -4.79
N ALA A 73 23.73 35.82 -4.83
CA ALA A 73 23.77 34.56 -4.10
C ALA A 73 23.39 33.38 -5.02
N ALA A 74 23.45 32.16 -4.49
CA ALA A 74 23.12 30.95 -5.23
C ALA A 74 21.70 31.03 -5.85
N SER A 75 21.65 31.09 -7.18
CA SER A 75 20.41 31.20 -7.97
C SER A 75 19.54 32.44 -7.71
N MET A 76 20.04 33.49 -7.04
CA MET A 76 19.25 34.69 -6.75
C MET A 76 20.07 35.98 -6.68
N ILE A 77 19.39 37.12 -6.84
CA ILE A 77 19.90 38.46 -6.55
C ILE A 77 18.94 39.09 -5.55
N THR A 78 19.45 39.69 -4.48
CA THR A 78 18.64 40.35 -3.46
C THR A 78 19.05 41.81 -3.29
N MET A 79 18.08 42.66 -2.97
CA MET A 79 18.22 44.12 -2.91
C MET A 79 17.39 44.67 -1.73
N ASN A 80 18.05 45.25 -0.73
CA ASN A 80 17.36 46.12 0.25
C ASN A 80 17.48 47.56 -0.27
N ILE A 81 16.37 48.20 -0.62
CA ILE A 81 16.30 49.50 -1.27
C ILE A 81 15.62 50.50 -0.33
N GLU A 82 16.26 51.63 -0.05
CA GLU A 82 15.65 52.76 0.67
C GLU A 82 15.90 54.09 -0.05
N ALA A 83 15.03 55.07 0.16
CA ALA A 83 15.23 56.42 -0.39
C ALA A 83 16.41 57.14 0.29
N SER A 84 17.44 57.55 -0.48
CA SER A 84 18.53 58.40 0.07
C SER A 84 18.10 59.86 0.22
N GLU A 85 17.11 60.28 -0.56
CA GLU A 85 16.55 61.63 -0.58
C GLU A 85 15.03 61.53 -0.67
N GLY A 86 14.30 62.66 -0.56
CA GLY A 86 12.83 62.69 -0.55
C GLY A 86 12.15 62.41 -1.90
N ALA A 87 12.74 61.56 -2.73
CA ALA A 87 12.14 61.07 -3.98
C ALA A 87 11.06 60.03 -3.67
N ALA A 88 9.92 60.09 -4.37
CA ALA A 88 8.81 59.15 -4.17
C ALA A 88 8.97 57.85 -4.99
N SER A 89 9.85 57.83 -5.99
CA SER A 89 10.09 56.66 -6.84
C SER A 89 11.39 56.85 -7.64
N SER A 90 12.00 55.76 -8.11
CA SER A 90 13.17 55.79 -8.99
C SER A 90 13.01 54.81 -10.16
N GLN A 91 13.59 55.11 -11.31
CA GLN A 91 13.73 54.15 -12.40
C GLN A 91 15.02 53.35 -12.16
N MET A 92 14.84 52.05 -11.97
CA MET A 92 15.89 51.08 -11.65
C MET A 92 16.21 50.26 -12.89
N THR A 93 17.49 50.02 -13.19
CA THR A 93 17.94 49.12 -14.26
C THR A 93 18.98 48.17 -13.70
N LEU A 94 18.66 46.88 -13.71
CA LEU A 94 19.52 45.77 -13.30
C LEU A 94 20.10 45.11 -14.55
N GLY A 95 21.42 45.03 -14.64
CA GLY A 95 22.16 44.40 -15.74
C GLY A 95 23.10 43.28 -15.27
N GLY A 96 23.60 42.50 -16.22
CA GLY A 96 24.42 41.31 -15.96
C GLY A 96 23.64 39.99 -15.90
N LEU A 97 22.35 40.02 -16.20
CA LEU A 97 21.48 38.85 -16.30
C LEU A 97 21.70 38.10 -17.62
N ALA A 98 21.14 36.89 -17.73
CA ALA A 98 21.06 36.20 -19.02
C ALA A 98 20.18 36.98 -20.01
N GLN A 99 20.54 36.99 -21.29
CA GLN A 99 19.82 37.71 -22.36
C GLN A 99 18.48 37.04 -22.69
N SER A 100 17.44 37.83 -22.98
CA SER A 100 16.11 37.35 -23.40
C SER A 100 15.54 36.22 -22.54
N THR A 101 15.83 36.26 -21.24
CA THR A 101 15.57 35.18 -20.27
C THR A 101 14.51 35.62 -19.27
N THR A 102 13.60 34.72 -18.94
CA THR A 102 12.56 34.94 -17.93
C THR A 102 13.15 34.85 -16.52
N TYR A 103 12.77 35.78 -15.66
CA TYR A 103 13.07 35.76 -14.23
C TYR A 103 11.79 36.11 -13.45
N TYR A 104 11.77 35.77 -12.17
CA TYR A 104 10.67 36.06 -11.26
C TYR A 104 11.16 37.10 -10.24
N LYS A 105 10.58 38.31 -10.30
CA LYS A 105 10.89 39.44 -9.42
C LYS A 105 9.87 39.46 -8.29
N TYR A 106 10.34 39.50 -7.05
CA TYR A 106 9.52 39.57 -5.84
C TYR A 106 9.87 40.85 -5.07
N GLU A 107 8.91 41.39 -4.33
CA GLU A 107 9.01 42.69 -3.67
C GLU A 107 8.18 42.64 -2.37
N ASP A 108 8.85 42.79 -1.23
CA ASP A 108 8.37 42.70 0.16
C ASP A 108 7.67 41.39 0.60
N GLY A 109 7.30 40.52 -0.34
CA GLY A 109 6.70 39.22 -0.09
C GLY A 109 6.80 38.26 -1.28
N TYR A 110 6.82 36.95 -0.98
CA TYR A 110 6.81 35.88 -1.99
C TYR A 110 5.46 35.79 -2.75
N ASP A 111 4.41 36.41 -2.21
CA ASP A 111 3.05 36.50 -2.76
C ASP A 111 2.89 37.57 -3.85
N HIS A 112 3.90 38.43 -4.06
CA HIS A 112 3.90 39.53 -5.04
C HIS A 112 4.87 39.28 -6.21
N GLY A 113 4.88 38.05 -6.74
CA GLY A 113 5.78 37.62 -7.83
C GLY A 113 5.40 38.16 -9.21
N GLU A 114 6.18 39.08 -9.75
CA GLU A 114 6.12 39.57 -11.14
C GLU A 114 6.98 38.68 -12.05
N THR A 115 6.40 38.16 -13.14
CA THR A 115 7.18 37.48 -14.19
C THR A 115 7.77 38.52 -15.13
N ILE A 116 9.10 38.62 -15.17
CA ILE A 116 9.84 39.58 -15.98
C ILE A 116 10.61 38.86 -17.09
N THR A 117 11.06 39.59 -18.12
CA THR A 117 11.97 39.06 -19.14
C THR A 117 13.01 40.12 -19.47
N THR A 118 14.27 39.71 -19.55
CA THR A 118 15.40 40.59 -19.86
C THR A 118 15.45 40.94 -21.34
N ASP A 119 16.10 42.07 -21.66
CA ASP A 119 16.34 42.48 -23.04
C ASP A 119 17.49 41.71 -23.72
N GLU A 120 17.81 42.09 -24.95
CA GLU A 120 18.94 41.52 -25.74
C GLU A 120 20.33 41.82 -25.11
N SER A 121 20.42 42.71 -24.12
CA SER A 121 21.67 43.02 -23.40
C SER A 121 21.86 42.21 -22.13
N GLY A 122 20.79 41.59 -21.60
CA GLY A 122 20.80 40.98 -20.26
C GLY A 122 20.46 42.00 -19.17
N SER A 123 19.60 42.97 -19.50
CA SER A 123 19.13 44.01 -18.57
C SER A 123 17.60 43.96 -18.38
N TYR A 124 17.12 44.45 -17.25
CA TYR A 124 15.70 44.69 -16.96
C TYR A 124 15.53 46.02 -16.23
N THR A 125 14.48 46.78 -16.57
CA THR A 125 14.21 48.13 -16.06
C THR A 125 12.78 48.24 -15.50
N TRP A 126 12.64 48.77 -14.28
CA TRP A 126 11.34 48.99 -13.63
C TRP A 126 11.29 50.33 -12.89
N THR A 127 10.07 50.75 -12.49
CA THR A 127 9.90 51.84 -11.53
C THR A 127 9.78 51.25 -10.14
N GLN A 128 10.66 51.64 -9.24
CA GLN A 128 10.64 51.27 -7.82
C GLN A 128 9.91 52.36 -7.02
N ASP A 129 8.99 51.96 -6.13
CA ASP A 129 8.49 52.87 -5.09
C ASP A 129 9.60 53.14 -4.08
N LEU A 130 9.64 54.37 -3.55
CA LEU A 130 10.56 54.81 -2.51
C LEU A 130 9.81 55.46 -1.33
N SER A 131 8.50 55.24 -1.23
CA SER A 131 7.68 55.70 -0.10
C SER A 131 8.01 55.01 1.23
N GLY A 132 8.65 53.84 1.17
CA GLY A 132 9.22 53.11 2.31
C GLY A 132 10.53 52.38 1.95
N PRO A 133 11.08 51.60 2.90
CA PRO A 133 12.12 50.62 2.62
C PRO A 133 11.51 49.37 1.98
N HIS A 134 12.15 48.83 0.94
CA HIS A 134 11.69 47.66 0.20
C HIS A 134 12.75 46.57 0.13
N TYR A 135 12.34 45.29 0.18
CA TYR A 135 13.21 44.14 -0.09
C TYR A 135 12.77 43.46 -1.39
N VAL A 136 13.61 43.57 -2.42
CA VAL A 136 13.36 43.07 -3.78
C VAL A 136 14.32 41.92 -4.08
N TRP A 137 13.85 40.84 -4.68
CA TRP A 137 14.74 39.77 -5.16
C TRP A 137 14.32 39.20 -6.51
N LEU A 138 15.31 38.72 -7.27
CA LEU A 138 15.13 38.06 -8.56
C LEU A 138 15.69 36.64 -8.50
N GLN A 139 14.99 35.70 -9.14
CA GLN A 139 15.42 34.31 -9.31
C GLN A 139 14.93 33.76 -10.66
N PRO A 140 15.62 32.76 -11.26
CA PRO A 140 15.26 32.23 -12.58
C PRO A 140 14.05 31.27 -12.54
N ASN A 141 13.67 30.80 -11.35
CA ASN A 141 12.55 29.88 -11.13
C ASN A 141 11.47 30.56 -10.24
N PRO A 142 10.19 30.17 -10.36
CA PRO A 142 9.16 30.59 -9.42
C PRO A 142 9.38 29.97 -8.03
N SER A 143 8.94 30.68 -6.98
CA SER A 143 9.32 30.36 -5.59
C SER A 143 8.33 29.45 -4.85
N THR A 144 7.06 29.87 -4.80
CA THR A 144 6.08 29.40 -3.81
C THR A 144 4.68 29.49 -4.39
N LYS A 145 3.83 28.48 -4.13
CA LYS A 145 2.37 28.50 -4.32
C LYS A 145 1.66 28.71 -2.99
N PHE A 146 0.59 29.48 -2.96
CA PHE A 146 -0.16 29.80 -1.75
C PHE A 146 -1.59 29.29 -1.78
N ILE A 147 -1.93 28.41 -0.82
CA ILE A 147 -3.28 27.86 -0.68
C ILE A 147 -4.06 28.63 0.38
N TYR A 148 -5.22 29.19 0.01
CA TYR A 148 -6.06 30.04 0.86
C TYR A 148 -7.50 29.51 0.93
N ASP A 149 -8.15 29.68 2.09
CA ASP A 149 -9.60 29.56 2.24
C ASP A 149 -10.30 30.77 1.57
N ASN A 150 -10.41 30.72 0.25
CA ASN A 150 -11.10 31.70 -0.58
C ASN A 150 -11.81 31.03 -1.77
N ALA A 151 -12.50 31.82 -2.61
CA ALA A 151 -13.32 31.30 -3.70
C ALA A 151 -12.56 30.54 -4.82
N THR A 152 -11.23 30.56 -4.84
CA THR A 152 -10.38 29.86 -5.84
C THR A 152 -9.31 28.96 -5.21
N GLY A 153 -9.24 28.85 -3.88
CA GLY A 153 -8.16 28.14 -3.20
C GLY A 153 -6.82 28.87 -3.24
N GLY A 154 -6.77 30.13 -3.69
CA GLY A 154 -5.51 30.80 -4.01
C GLY A 154 -4.89 30.29 -5.31
N ASP A 155 -3.62 29.89 -5.25
CA ASP A 155 -2.88 29.32 -6.38
C ASP A 155 -3.31 27.89 -6.73
N CYS A 156 -4.23 27.28 -5.96
CA CYS A 156 -4.71 25.93 -6.21
C CYS A 156 -5.13 25.73 -7.68
N THR A 157 -5.85 26.69 -8.27
CA THR A 157 -6.30 26.66 -9.69
C THR A 157 -5.18 26.61 -10.75
N TYR A 158 -3.90 26.69 -10.38
CA TYR A 158 -2.76 26.51 -11.28
C TYR A 158 -2.06 25.14 -11.15
N ILE A 159 -2.36 24.37 -10.09
CA ILE A 159 -1.69 23.11 -9.74
C ILE A 159 -2.65 21.97 -9.43
N GLY A 160 -3.94 22.27 -9.30
CA GLY A 160 -4.97 21.39 -8.76
C GLY A 160 -6.38 21.94 -8.91
N THR A 161 -7.32 21.21 -8.34
CA THR A 161 -8.75 21.53 -8.32
C THR A 161 -9.13 21.97 -6.91
N TRP A 162 -9.84 23.10 -6.78
CA TRP A 162 -10.30 23.61 -5.49
C TRP A 162 -11.78 23.29 -5.26
N ASP A 163 -12.07 22.44 -4.27
CA ASP A 163 -13.42 22.27 -3.75
C ASP A 163 -13.64 23.19 -2.54
N TRP A 164 -14.45 24.25 -2.74
CA TRP A 164 -14.71 25.25 -1.70
C TRP A 164 -15.53 24.73 -0.50
N PRO A 165 -16.57 23.87 -0.67
CA PRO A 165 -17.28 23.22 0.43
C PRO A 165 -16.38 22.45 1.42
N SER A 166 -15.48 21.57 0.94
CA SER A 166 -14.55 20.81 1.79
C SER A 166 -13.26 21.58 2.14
N LYS A 167 -12.96 22.65 1.40
CA LYS A 167 -11.69 23.41 1.46
C LYS A 167 -10.49 22.55 1.07
N THR A 168 -10.69 21.68 0.10
CA THR A 168 -9.65 20.79 -0.43
C THR A 168 -9.06 21.34 -1.70
N CYS A 169 -7.74 21.46 -1.74
CA CYS A 169 -6.98 21.56 -2.97
C CYS A 169 -6.47 20.17 -3.35
N THR A 170 -6.97 19.59 -4.43
CA THR A 170 -6.52 18.29 -4.96
C THR A 170 -5.60 18.51 -6.15
N LEU A 171 -4.33 18.13 -6.06
CA LEU A 171 -3.36 18.33 -7.15
C LEU A 171 -3.76 17.54 -8.41
N HIS A 172 -3.44 18.09 -9.58
CA HIS A 172 -3.59 17.43 -10.89
C HIS A 172 -2.30 17.46 -11.72
N THR A 173 -1.18 17.83 -11.09
CA THR A 173 0.15 17.92 -11.72
C THR A 173 1.24 17.89 -10.66
N ASN A 174 2.45 17.48 -11.05
CA ASN A 174 3.64 17.73 -10.26
C ASN A 174 3.88 19.25 -10.11
N VAL A 175 4.49 19.64 -8.99
CA VAL A 175 4.80 21.03 -8.62
C VAL A 175 6.31 21.15 -8.41
N TYR A 176 6.92 22.25 -8.87
CA TYR A 176 8.38 22.45 -8.85
C TYR A 176 8.80 23.64 -7.95
N GLU A 177 7.89 24.04 -7.08
CA GLU A 177 7.97 25.16 -6.15
C GLU A 177 7.66 24.71 -4.72
N SER A 178 7.91 25.59 -3.75
CA SER A 178 7.41 25.40 -2.38
C SER A 178 5.87 25.53 -2.36
N ILE A 179 5.15 24.83 -1.50
CA ILE A 179 3.72 25.12 -1.22
C ILE A 179 3.58 25.66 0.20
N GLN A 180 2.88 26.78 0.39
CA GLN A 180 2.61 27.36 1.70
C GLN A 180 1.10 27.45 1.97
N ILE A 181 0.66 26.82 3.06
CA ILE A 181 -0.75 26.83 3.48
C ILE A 181 -1.02 28.11 4.29
N GLN A 182 -1.85 28.99 3.75
CA GLN A 182 -2.10 30.32 4.33
C GLN A 182 -3.36 30.39 5.19
N SER A 183 -4.16 29.33 5.31
CA SER A 183 -5.43 29.33 6.04
C SER A 183 -5.58 28.12 6.98
N TYR A 184 -6.54 28.22 7.91
CA TYR A 184 -6.88 27.17 8.88
C TYR A 184 -7.95 26.26 8.29
N ASN A 185 -7.98 24.99 8.68
CA ASN A 185 -8.99 24.01 8.21
C ASN A 185 -9.03 23.91 6.68
N VAL A 186 -7.87 23.63 6.08
CA VAL A 186 -7.66 23.45 4.63
C VAL A 186 -6.98 22.10 4.41
N THR A 187 -7.44 21.37 3.40
CA THR A 187 -6.82 20.12 2.97
C THR A 187 -5.98 20.37 1.71
N LEU A 188 -4.74 19.90 1.70
CA LEU A 188 -3.96 19.67 0.48
C LEU A 188 -3.93 18.17 0.22
N ASP A 189 -4.72 17.72 -0.75
CA ASP A 189 -4.68 16.36 -1.27
C ASP A 189 -3.73 16.31 -2.46
N GLY A 190 -2.76 15.43 -2.39
CA GLY A 190 -1.73 15.24 -3.39
C GLY A 190 -2.13 14.41 -4.59
N ALA A 191 -3.17 13.57 -4.50
CA ALA A 191 -3.58 12.62 -5.55
C ALA A 191 -2.40 11.86 -6.22
N GLY A 192 -1.37 11.50 -5.44
CA GLY A 192 -0.15 10.80 -5.88
C GLY A 192 0.93 11.70 -6.49
N TYR A 193 0.66 12.99 -6.74
CA TYR A 193 1.61 13.89 -7.40
C TYR A 193 2.82 14.25 -6.54
N THR A 194 3.90 14.63 -7.22
CA THR A 194 5.18 15.02 -6.60
C THR A 194 5.33 16.54 -6.51
N ILE A 195 5.74 17.01 -5.32
CA ILE A 195 6.35 18.32 -5.11
C ILE A 195 7.87 18.13 -5.10
N GLN A 196 8.61 18.79 -6.01
CA GLN A 196 10.05 18.57 -6.20
C GLN A 196 10.86 19.87 -6.21
N GLY A 197 11.83 19.97 -5.30
CA GLY A 197 12.76 21.08 -5.18
C GLY A 197 14.14 20.84 -5.82
N THR A 198 15.08 21.72 -5.48
CA THR A 198 16.47 21.79 -5.99
C THR A 198 17.55 21.62 -4.91
N GLY A 199 17.18 21.24 -3.70
CA GLY A 199 18.05 21.10 -2.51
C GLY A 199 17.91 22.22 -1.49
N SER A 200 16.95 23.13 -1.67
CA SER A 200 16.72 24.32 -0.83
C SER A 200 15.24 24.55 -0.55
N GLY A 201 14.92 25.34 0.48
CA GLY A 201 13.55 25.75 0.79
C GLY A 201 12.74 24.67 1.53
N PHE A 202 11.41 24.77 1.47
CA PHE A 202 10.48 23.85 2.12
C PHE A 202 9.53 23.30 1.07
N GLY A 203 9.30 21.98 1.02
CA GLY A 203 8.36 21.42 0.05
C GLY A 203 6.93 21.82 0.36
N ILE A 204 6.53 21.65 1.62
CA ILE A 204 5.27 22.17 2.17
C ILE A 204 5.57 22.92 3.47
N TYR A 205 5.04 24.14 3.61
CA TYR A 205 5.21 24.99 4.78
C TYR A 205 3.87 25.39 5.41
N ILE A 206 3.76 25.18 6.72
CA ILE A 206 2.58 25.50 7.53
C ILE A 206 2.99 26.49 8.64
N PRO A 207 2.86 27.82 8.42
CA PRO A 207 3.23 28.87 9.38
C PRO A 207 2.05 29.30 10.25
N SER A 208 2.07 28.97 11.55
CA SER A 208 1.05 29.35 12.53
C SER A 208 -0.39 29.01 12.10
N ARG A 209 -0.63 27.76 11.70
CA ARG A 209 -1.97 27.24 11.32
C ARG A 209 -2.34 25.97 12.10
N SER A 210 -3.63 25.67 12.06
CA SER A 210 -4.27 24.53 12.73
C SER A 210 -5.43 24.00 11.88
N GLY A 211 -5.77 22.73 12.07
CA GLY A 211 -6.76 22.01 11.27
C GLY A 211 -6.33 21.74 9.83
N VAL A 212 -5.06 21.95 9.47
CA VAL A 212 -4.55 21.67 8.12
C VAL A 212 -4.36 20.17 7.97
N THR A 213 -4.86 19.60 6.88
CA THR A 213 -4.58 18.22 6.47
C THR A 213 -3.70 18.24 5.24
N ILE A 214 -2.59 17.52 5.24
CA ILE A 214 -1.76 17.26 4.06
C ILE A 214 -1.76 15.75 3.81
N LYS A 215 -2.09 15.31 2.59
CA LYS A 215 -2.15 13.88 2.28
C LYS A 215 -1.76 13.48 0.85
N ASN A 216 -1.47 12.18 0.67
CA ASN A 216 -1.34 11.49 -0.63
C ASN A 216 -0.36 12.12 -1.64
N LEU A 217 0.86 12.52 -1.23
CA LEU A 217 1.87 13.13 -2.12
C LEU A 217 3.31 12.70 -1.84
N VAL A 218 4.17 12.89 -2.84
CA VAL A 218 5.63 12.76 -2.71
C VAL A 218 6.26 14.14 -2.55
N VAL A 219 7.16 14.32 -1.57
CA VAL A 219 7.93 15.57 -1.40
C VAL A 219 9.43 15.27 -1.42
N LYS A 220 10.16 15.84 -2.37
CA LYS A 220 11.60 15.55 -2.51
C LYS A 220 12.47 16.73 -2.87
N ASN A 221 13.75 16.64 -2.49
CA ASN A 221 14.80 17.60 -2.80
C ASN A 221 14.57 19.03 -2.24
N PHE A 222 14.08 19.19 -1.01
CA PHE A 222 14.03 20.48 -0.31
C PHE A 222 15.02 20.52 0.87
N THR A 223 15.14 21.63 1.61
CA THR A 223 15.85 21.62 2.91
C THR A 223 15.08 20.76 3.92
N TYR A 224 13.77 20.97 3.97
CA TYR A 224 12.80 20.16 4.70
C TYR A 224 11.66 19.79 3.76
N GLY A 225 11.20 18.52 3.79
CA GLY A 225 10.05 18.08 2.99
C GLY A 225 8.77 18.80 3.46
N VAL A 226 8.33 18.51 4.68
CA VAL A 226 7.22 19.25 5.32
C VAL A 226 7.73 19.97 6.56
N PHE A 227 7.39 21.25 6.69
CA PHE A 227 7.82 22.13 7.77
C PHE A 227 6.62 22.76 8.48
N LEU A 228 6.47 22.48 9.78
CA LEU A 228 5.50 23.14 10.68
C LEU A 228 6.28 24.08 11.61
N ASN A 229 5.85 25.34 11.69
CA ASN A 229 6.38 26.32 12.65
C ASN A 229 5.21 27.01 13.35
N TRP A 230 5.16 26.96 14.69
CA TRP A 230 4.03 27.42 15.51
C TRP A 230 2.66 26.82 15.11
N SER A 231 2.64 25.62 14.52
CA SER A 231 1.45 25.02 13.93
C SER A 231 1.02 23.76 14.67
N SER A 232 -0.20 23.77 15.18
CA SER A 232 -0.74 22.74 16.09
C SER A 232 -2.07 22.17 15.61
N ALA A 233 -2.40 20.94 16.02
CA ALA A 233 -3.63 20.24 15.60
C ALA A 233 -3.80 20.16 14.06
N ASN A 234 -2.75 19.74 13.37
CA ASN A 234 -2.72 19.44 11.94
C ASN A 234 -2.50 17.93 11.73
N THR A 235 -2.90 17.43 10.56
CA THR A 235 -2.77 16.01 10.17
C THR A 235 -1.84 15.88 8.98
N LEU A 236 -0.80 15.06 9.10
CA LEU A 236 0.07 14.65 8.00
C LEU A 236 -0.09 13.14 7.79
N THR A 237 -0.65 12.73 6.65
CA THR A 237 -0.89 11.30 6.39
C THR A 237 -0.47 10.91 4.99
N GLU A 238 0.02 9.68 4.80
CA GLU A 238 0.29 9.12 3.46
C GLU A 238 1.35 9.85 2.62
N ILE A 239 2.18 10.71 3.22
CA ILE A 239 3.20 11.50 2.50
C ILE A 239 4.50 10.71 2.39
N THR A 240 5.13 10.75 1.22
CA THR A 240 6.46 10.17 0.97
C THR A 240 7.52 11.28 0.86
N ALA A 241 8.26 11.56 1.94
CA ALA A 241 9.26 12.62 2.00
C ALA A 241 10.70 12.08 1.90
N THR A 242 11.36 12.29 0.76
CA THR A 242 12.67 11.67 0.45
C THR A 242 13.73 12.64 -0.09
N ASN A 243 15.00 12.30 0.09
CA ASN A 243 16.14 13.05 -0.48
C ASN A 243 16.20 14.54 -0.07
N ASN A 244 15.55 14.92 1.03
CA ASN A 244 15.59 16.28 1.55
C ASN A 244 16.89 16.51 2.35
N LEU A 245 17.51 17.68 2.21
CA LEU A 245 18.88 17.96 2.67
C LEU A 245 19.06 17.82 4.18
N ILE A 246 18.05 18.21 4.97
CA ILE A 246 18.10 18.12 6.44
C ILE A 246 17.04 17.16 6.97
N ALA A 247 15.76 17.30 6.63
CA ALA A 247 14.76 16.34 7.10
C ALA A 247 13.59 16.08 6.17
N GLY A 248 13.00 14.88 6.29
CA GLY A 248 11.68 14.58 5.71
C GLY A 248 10.63 15.50 6.32
N PHE A 249 10.38 15.36 7.63
CA PHE A 249 9.52 16.26 8.41
C PHE A 249 10.31 17.05 9.46
N MET A 250 9.96 18.32 9.64
CA MET A 250 10.47 19.21 10.69
C MET A 250 9.31 19.91 11.40
N PHE A 251 9.11 19.62 12.69
CA PHE A 251 8.17 20.35 13.56
C PHE A 251 8.96 21.26 14.49
N ASP A 252 8.62 22.55 14.47
CA ASP A 252 9.40 23.61 15.11
C ASP A 252 8.54 24.53 15.99
N VAL A 253 9.15 25.00 17.09
CA VAL A 253 8.63 25.89 18.14
C VAL A 253 7.12 25.77 18.41
N LEU A 254 6.75 24.99 19.42
CA LEU A 254 5.36 24.84 19.90
C LEU A 254 4.37 24.31 18.85
N SER A 255 4.86 23.64 17.82
CA SER A 255 4.04 22.82 16.93
C SER A 255 3.62 21.55 17.71
N ASN A 256 2.40 21.58 18.24
CA ASN A 256 1.88 20.65 19.24
C ASN A 256 0.61 19.94 18.78
N ASP A 257 0.23 18.86 19.47
CA ASP A 257 -1.10 18.24 19.31
C ASP A 257 -1.39 17.81 17.84
N ASN A 258 -0.36 17.61 17.00
CA ASN A 258 -0.50 17.20 15.60
C ASN A 258 -0.47 15.67 15.46
N THR A 259 -1.10 15.15 14.41
CA THR A 259 -1.15 13.71 14.08
C THR A 259 -0.31 13.44 12.83
N VAL A 260 0.51 12.39 12.88
CA VAL A 260 1.42 11.98 11.81
C VAL A 260 1.30 10.48 11.58
N THR A 261 0.60 10.07 10.52
CA THR A 261 0.19 8.66 10.30
C THR A 261 0.61 8.11 8.94
N GLY A 262 1.15 6.89 8.87
CA GLY A 262 1.35 6.18 7.60
C GLY A 262 2.34 6.81 6.60
N ASN A 263 3.19 7.76 7.05
CA ASN A 263 4.11 8.48 6.18
C ASN A 263 5.40 7.69 5.93
N THR A 264 6.07 7.95 4.81
CA THR A 264 7.34 7.33 4.41
C THR A 264 8.45 8.37 4.36
N LEU A 265 9.37 8.34 5.34
CA LEU A 265 10.39 9.38 5.56
C LEU A 265 11.80 8.78 5.36
N SER A 266 12.21 8.58 4.11
CA SER A 266 13.42 7.81 3.78
C SER A 266 14.52 8.58 3.05
N SER A 267 15.78 8.18 3.29
CA SER A 267 16.97 8.71 2.62
C SER A 267 17.12 10.24 2.69
N ASN A 268 16.72 10.87 3.81
CA ASN A 268 16.91 12.30 4.04
C ASN A 268 18.29 12.56 4.67
N GLY A 269 18.95 13.65 4.25
CA GLY A 269 20.37 13.93 4.49
C GLY A 269 20.79 14.11 5.95
N HIS A 270 19.84 14.23 6.89
CA HIS A 270 20.13 14.17 8.33
C HIS A 270 19.05 13.49 9.17
N THR A 271 17.75 13.73 8.96
CA THR A 271 16.71 13.17 9.84
C THR A 271 15.44 12.76 9.10
N GLY A 272 14.82 11.64 9.47
CA GLY A 272 13.49 11.28 8.96
C GLY A 272 12.42 12.25 9.48
N PHE A 273 12.18 12.22 10.79
CA PHE A 273 11.29 13.14 11.50
C PHE A 273 12.02 13.85 12.64
N ARG A 274 12.09 15.18 12.58
CA ARG A 274 12.67 16.03 13.62
C ARG A 274 11.60 16.86 14.33
N MET A 275 11.58 16.80 15.67
CA MET A 275 10.74 17.65 16.52
C MET A 275 11.62 18.55 17.40
N PHE A 276 11.31 19.84 17.43
CA PHE A 276 12.07 20.87 18.14
C PHE A 276 11.11 21.78 18.93
N TYR A 277 11.02 21.56 20.25
CA TYR A 277 10.01 22.18 21.13
C TYR A 277 8.53 21.88 20.74
N GLY A 278 8.25 20.69 20.17
CA GLY A 278 6.88 20.20 19.95
C GLY A 278 6.41 19.27 21.07
N SER A 279 5.13 19.26 21.42
CA SER A 279 4.60 18.42 22.51
C SER A 279 3.20 17.87 22.18
N ASN A 280 2.82 16.77 22.83
CA ASN A 280 1.51 16.12 22.64
C ASN A 280 1.23 15.61 21.21
N ASN A 281 2.26 15.50 20.34
CA ASN A 281 2.06 15.00 18.98
C ASN A 281 1.93 13.47 19.00
N THR A 282 1.13 12.94 18.07
CA THR A 282 0.93 11.50 17.85
C THR A 282 1.60 11.08 16.55
N ILE A 283 2.47 10.07 16.61
CA ILE A 283 3.30 9.60 15.50
C ILE A 283 3.07 8.09 15.36
N THR A 284 2.28 7.69 14.36
CA THR A 284 1.73 6.33 14.25
C THR A 284 1.99 5.70 12.88
N ASP A 285 2.43 4.44 12.84
CA ASP A 285 2.57 3.61 11.62
C ASP A 285 3.45 4.22 10.50
N ASN A 286 4.43 5.07 10.85
CA ASN A 286 5.31 5.70 9.87
C ASN A 286 6.52 4.80 9.58
N SER A 287 6.97 4.78 8.32
CA SER A 287 8.16 4.07 7.86
C SER A 287 9.31 5.06 7.67
N ILE A 288 10.36 4.94 8.49
CA ILE A 288 11.41 5.95 8.67
C ILE A 288 12.78 5.30 8.48
N LEU A 289 13.25 5.26 7.22
CA LEU A 289 14.30 4.35 6.77
C LEU A 289 15.55 5.08 6.27
N SER A 290 16.74 4.57 6.61
CA SER A 290 18.01 4.98 5.98
C SER A 290 18.31 6.49 6.08
N ASN A 291 18.03 7.09 7.24
CA ASN A 291 18.37 8.47 7.58
C ASN A 291 19.61 8.49 8.51
N ASN A 292 20.24 9.64 8.77
CA ASN A 292 21.25 9.67 9.85
C ASN A 292 20.59 9.54 11.24
N TYR A 293 19.43 10.15 11.43
CA TYR A 293 18.55 9.98 12.59
C TYR A 293 17.15 9.59 12.10
N GLY A 294 16.52 8.56 12.67
CA GLY A 294 15.13 8.21 12.36
C GLY A 294 14.17 9.28 12.90
N ILE A 295 13.84 9.18 14.19
CA ILE A 295 13.11 10.20 14.93
C ILE A 295 14.04 10.93 15.91
N PHE A 296 14.08 12.25 15.84
CA PHE A 296 14.84 13.10 16.78
C PHE A 296 13.93 14.09 17.52
N CYS A 297 13.70 13.82 18.80
CA CYS A 297 12.90 14.63 19.72
C CYS A 297 13.83 15.52 20.55
N TYR A 298 13.97 16.81 20.20
CA TYR A 298 14.71 17.79 21.01
C TYR A 298 13.76 18.72 21.75
N ARG A 299 13.87 18.79 23.10
CA ARG A 299 13.00 19.60 23.96
C ARG A 299 11.50 19.36 23.73
N SER A 300 11.17 18.14 23.32
CA SER A 300 9.86 17.76 22.82
C SER A 300 9.29 16.67 23.71
N SER A 301 8.26 16.99 24.48
CA SER A 301 7.80 16.18 25.63
C SER A 301 6.36 15.72 25.48
N ASN A 302 6.00 14.63 26.16
CA ASN A 302 4.65 14.05 26.16
C ASN A 302 4.11 13.68 24.75
N ASN A 303 4.97 13.33 23.79
CA ASN A 303 4.57 12.81 22.48
C ASN A 303 4.40 11.29 22.53
N THR A 304 3.53 10.73 21.68
CA THR A 304 3.27 9.28 21.60
C THR A 304 3.74 8.74 20.24
N LEU A 305 4.57 7.70 20.28
CA LEU A 305 5.15 7.04 19.12
C LEU A 305 4.69 5.58 19.12
N THR A 306 3.84 5.20 18.17
CA THR A 306 3.19 3.87 18.08
C THR A 306 3.38 3.23 16.71
N GLY A 307 3.61 1.91 16.62
CA GLY A 307 3.58 1.18 15.34
C GLY A 307 4.65 1.56 14.29
N ASN A 308 5.59 2.46 14.59
CA ASN A 308 6.52 2.99 13.58
C ASN A 308 7.62 1.99 13.26
N THR A 309 7.98 1.88 11.99
CA THR A 309 9.15 1.11 11.51
C THR A 309 10.33 2.05 11.29
N ILE A 310 11.41 1.87 12.05
CA ILE A 310 12.53 2.83 12.13
C ILE A 310 13.86 2.08 11.99
N SER A 311 14.49 2.18 10.80
CA SER A 311 15.64 1.33 10.49
C SER A 311 16.81 2.00 9.77
N ASN A 312 17.94 1.28 9.74
CA ASN A 312 19.14 1.60 8.97
C ASN A 312 19.73 3.00 9.25
N SER A 313 19.53 3.52 10.47
CA SER A 313 19.94 4.88 10.86
C SER A 313 21.07 4.89 11.92
N MET A 314 21.83 5.99 12.04
CA MET A 314 22.85 6.09 13.11
C MET A 314 22.19 6.11 14.50
N TYR A 315 21.01 6.74 14.60
CA TYR A 315 20.10 6.66 15.74
C TYR A 315 18.70 6.36 15.22
N GLY A 316 18.03 5.33 15.73
CA GLY A 316 16.62 5.06 15.44
C GLY A 316 15.74 6.13 16.09
N VAL A 317 15.64 6.10 17.41
CA VAL A 317 14.90 7.09 18.22
C VAL A 317 15.85 7.80 19.20
N LEU A 318 15.88 9.14 19.16
CA LEU A 318 16.65 9.97 20.09
C LEU A 318 15.76 10.96 20.86
N PHE A 319 15.65 10.76 22.17
CA PHE A 319 15.06 11.74 23.10
C PHE A 319 16.16 12.57 23.76
N SER A 320 16.17 13.89 23.53
CA SER A 320 17.18 14.81 24.08
C SER A 320 16.55 16.04 24.73
N VAL A 321 16.68 16.19 26.05
CA VAL A 321 15.97 17.21 26.85
C VAL A 321 14.44 17.07 26.73
N SER A 322 13.98 15.84 26.53
CA SER A 322 12.63 15.47 26.09
C SER A 322 12.05 14.45 27.08
N ASP A 323 11.00 14.82 27.78
CA ASP A 323 10.49 14.09 28.95
C ASP A 323 9.09 13.51 28.70
N ASN A 324 8.71 12.46 29.43
CA ASN A 324 7.37 11.86 29.46
C ASN A 324 6.80 11.37 28.11
N ASN A 325 7.62 11.13 27.09
CA ASN A 325 7.16 10.55 25.82
C ASN A 325 6.86 9.05 25.99
N THR A 326 5.96 8.52 25.16
CA THR A 326 5.66 7.07 25.10
C THR A 326 6.12 6.49 23.78
N LEU A 327 6.76 5.32 23.82
CA LEU A 327 7.22 4.54 22.68
C LEU A 327 6.67 3.12 22.86
N THR A 328 5.71 2.70 22.03
CA THR A 328 5.04 1.39 22.12
C THR A 328 4.78 0.76 20.74
N GLU A 329 4.79 -0.57 20.61
CA GLU A 329 4.55 -1.28 19.34
C GLU A 329 5.49 -0.90 18.16
N ASN A 330 6.65 -0.25 18.39
CA ASN A 330 7.54 0.17 17.29
C ASN A 330 8.57 -0.90 16.92
N ASN A 331 8.85 -1.06 15.62
CA ASN A 331 9.94 -1.90 15.11
C ASN A 331 11.18 -1.04 14.84
N VAL A 332 12.21 -1.17 15.68
CA VAL A 332 13.42 -0.34 15.66
C VAL A 332 14.62 -1.23 15.33
N SER A 333 15.00 -1.28 14.06
CA SER A 333 15.86 -2.36 13.52
C SER A 333 17.13 -1.87 12.81
N TYR A 334 18.23 -2.63 12.94
CA TYR A 334 19.51 -2.40 12.23
C TYR A 334 20.13 -1.00 12.37
N ASN A 335 19.79 -0.26 13.44
CA ASN A 335 20.37 1.05 13.72
C ASN A 335 21.71 0.92 14.47
N ASN A 336 22.59 1.92 14.39
CA ASN A 336 23.80 1.92 15.21
C ASN A 336 23.50 2.17 16.71
N TRP A 337 22.48 2.98 17.01
CA TRP A 337 21.79 3.01 18.30
C TRP A 337 20.29 2.89 18.02
N GLY A 338 19.60 1.89 18.58
CA GLY A 338 18.16 1.73 18.43
C GLY A 338 17.42 2.86 19.13
N LEU A 339 17.55 2.93 20.45
CA LEU A 339 16.98 3.96 21.31
C LEU A 339 18.08 4.72 22.06
N PHE A 340 17.94 6.03 22.23
CA PHE A 340 18.92 6.85 22.93
C PHE A 340 18.27 7.97 23.76
N PHE A 341 18.70 8.12 25.01
CA PHE A 341 18.26 9.18 25.91
C PHE A 341 19.42 10.11 26.32
N ASN A 342 19.19 11.43 26.24
CA ASN A 342 20.15 12.46 26.63
C ASN A 342 19.46 13.58 27.45
N ILE A 343 19.54 13.52 28.78
CA ILE A 343 18.85 14.42 29.69
C ILE A 343 17.32 14.34 29.49
N ALA A 344 16.79 13.12 29.40
CA ALA A 344 15.42 12.81 28.98
C ALA A 344 14.81 11.80 29.95
N ASN A 345 13.71 12.16 30.63
CA ASN A 345 13.26 11.54 31.88
C ASN A 345 11.77 11.19 31.83
N GLY A 346 11.34 10.21 32.63
CA GLY A 346 9.91 9.86 32.76
C GLY A 346 9.26 9.26 31.51
N ASN A 347 10.04 8.95 30.46
CA ASN A 347 9.53 8.34 29.22
C ASN A 347 9.18 6.86 29.46
N GLN A 348 8.20 6.35 28.72
CA GLN A 348 7.71 4.97 28.80
C GLN A 348 8.04 4.22 27.51
N VAL A 349 8.55 2.99 27.64
CA VAL A 349 9.06 2.17 26.54
C VAL A 349 8.68 0.71 26.82
N TYR A 350 7.67 0.19 26.13
CA TYR A 350 7.20 -1.20 26.28
C TYR A 350 6.65 -1.69 24.91
N ASN A 351 6.46 -2.99 24.71
CA ASN A 351 5.96 -3.59 23.47
C ASN A 351 6.76 -3.23 22.19
N ASN A 352 8.02 -2.79 22.28
CA ASN A 352 8.83 -2.48 21.08
C ASN A 352 9.74 -3.65 20.68
N ASN A 353 10.02 -3.74 19.38
CA ASN A 353 10.97 -4.68 18.79
C ASN A 353 12.33 -4.00 18.55
N PHE A 354 13.33 -4.31 19.37
CA PHE A 354 14.71 -3.85 19.17
C PHE A 354 15.56 -4.96 18.56
N THR A 355 15.71 -4.92 17.22
CA THR A 355 16.28 -6.02 16.44
C THR A 355 17.56 -5.62 15.69
N GLY A 356 18.63 -6.41 15.83
CA GLY A 356 19.87 -6.23 15.06
C GLY A 356 20.62 -4.89 15.25
N ASN A 357 20.22 -4.03 16.19
CA ASN A 357 20.91 -2.76 16.42
C ASN A 357 22.30 -2.98 17.05
N SER A 358 23.30 -2.20 16.64
CA SER A 358 24.67 -2.31 17.21
C SER A 358 24.72 -1.98 18.71
N HIS A 359 23.83 -1.08 19.14
CA HIS A 359 23.48 -0.83 20.53
C HIS A 359 21.96 -0.70 20.63
N GLN A 360 21.28 -1.58 21.37
CA GLN A 360 19.81 -1.53 21.46
C GLN A 360 19.32 -0.24 22.14
N THR A 361 19.90 0.11 23.29
CA THR A 361 19.50 1.26 24.12
C THR A 361 20.68 1.82 24.91
N GLU A 362 20.69 3.14 25.16
CA GLU A 362 21.72 3.87 25.92
C GLU A 362 21.12 5.13 26.56
N MET A 363 21.52 5.47 27.78
CA MET A 363 21.03 6.64 28.50
C MET A 363 22.15 7.48 29.11
N ARG A 364 22.04 8.81 28.96
CA ARG A 364 23.01 9.79 29.48
C ARG A 364 22.33 10.89 30.27
N SER A 365 22.63 10.96 31.56
CA SER A 365 22.09 11.97 32.49
C SER A 365 20.56 12.02 32.52
N SER A 366 19.94 10.84 32.43
CA SER A 366 18.51 10.61 32.27
C SER A 366 18.03 9.65 33.35
N ASP A 367 16.98 10.00 34.08
CA ASP A 367 16.45 9.23 35.22
C ASP A 367 14.94 8.94 35.05
N ASN A 368 14.42 7.97 35.82
CA ASN A 368 12.99 7.63 35.94
C ASN A 368 12.27 7.22 34.63
N ASN A 369 12.99 6.77 33.59
CA ASN A 369 12.35 6.15 32.43
C ASN A 369 11.93 4.71 32.78
N VAL A 370 10.85 4.25 32.16
CA VAL A 370 10.19 2.96 32.46
C VAL A 370 10.27 2.08 31.21
N PHE A 371 10.85 0.89 31.35
CA PHE A 371 11.07 -0.06 30.24
C PHE A 371 10.15 -1.27 30.27
N ASN A 372 9.24 -1.36 31.23
CA ASN A 372 8.17 -2.35 31.24
C ASN A 372 6.98 -1.88 32.09
N LEU A 373 5.80 -2.35 31.73
CA LEU A 373 4.61 -2.35 32.57
C LEU A 373 4.49 -3.71 33.29
N PRO A 374 3.53 -3.90 34.20
CA PRO A 374 3.23 -5.23 34.76
C PRO A 374 2.75 -6.20 33.68
N ALA A 375 2.88 -7.51 33.93
CA ALA A 375 2.22 -8.53 33.13
C ALA A 375 0.69 -8.34 33.14
N PRO A 376 -0.04 -8.65 32.03
CA PRO A 376 0.46 -9.31 30.82
C PRO A 376 1.15 -8.37 29.80
N THR A 377 1.19 -7.05 30.03
CA THR A 377 1.80 -6.12 29.06
C THR A 377 3.33 -6.25 28.99
N GLY A 378 4.00 -6.38 30.13
CA GLY A 378 5.45 -6.65 30.16
C GLY A 378 6.33 -5.52 29.59
N GLY A 379 7.48 -5.90 29.04
CA GLY A 379 8.58 -5.03 28.59
C GLY A 379 8.73 -4.98 27.07
N ASN A 380 9.96 -5.04 26.59
CA ASN A 380 10.29 -4.97 25.15
C ASN A 380 11.01 -6.23 24.68
N TYR A 381 10.95 -6.50 23.38
CA TYR A 381 11.79 -7.53 22.78
C TYR A 381 13.18 -6.97 22.47
N TRP A 382 14.21 -7.68 22.92
CA TRP A 382 15.61 -7.32 22.68
C TRP A 382 16.30 -8.51 22.01
N SER A 383 16.61 -8.42 20.72
CA SER A 383 17.13 -9.56 19.91
C SER A 383 18.52 -10.10 20.31
N ASN A 384 19.03 -9.72 21.48
CA ASN A 384 20.28 -10.14 22.10
C ASN A 384 20.07 -10.55 23.57
N TRP A 385 18.82 -10.67 24.03
CA TRP A 385 18.44 -11.00 25.40
C TRP A 385 17.04 -11.65 25.43
N THR A 386 16.95 -12.88 24.93
CA THR A 386 15.68 -13.60 24.65
C THR A 386 15.52 -14.90 25.45
N THR A 387 16.46 -15.23 26.34
CA THR A 387 16.50 -16.51 27.08
C THR A 387 17.23 -16.37 28.42
N PRO A 388 16.92 -17.21 29.43
CA PRO A 388 15.83 -18.20 29.43
C PRO A 388 14.46 -17.55 29.67
N ASP A 389 13.46 -18.20 29.10
CA ASP A 389 12.07 -18.23 29.55
C ASP A 389 11.88 -19.69 29.97
N ALA A 390 11.63 -19.95 31.26
CA ALA A 390 11.70 -21.29 31.85
C ALA A 390 10.39 -21.82 32.43
N ASP A 391 9.38 -20.96 32.61
CA ASP A 391 8.01 -21.34 32.92
C ASP A 391 7.02 -21.08 31.77
N GLY A 392 7.45 -20.42 30.69
CA GLY A 392 6.69 -20.28 29.45
C GLY A 392 5.75 -19.08 29.41
N ASP A 393 5.90 -18.10 30.32
CA ASP A 393 4.97 -16.97 30.44
C ASP A 393 5.14 -15.89 29.36
N GLY A 394 6.11 -16.06 28.45
CA GLY A 394 6.42 -15.15 27.36
C GLY A 394 7.45 -14.07 27.73
N PHE A 395 7.88 -14.00 28.99
CA PHE A 395 8.93 -13.11 29.47
C PHE A 395 10.24 -13.85 29.78
N VAL A 396 11.34 -13.14 29.66
CA VAL A 396 12.67 -13.64 30.02
C VAL A 396 12.85 -13.56 31.55
N ASP A 397 13.13 -14.69 32.20
CA ASP A 397 13.38 -14.88 33.66
C ASP A 397 14.27 -13.81 34.30
N SER A 398 15.14 -13.19 33.50
CA SER A 398 16.16 -12.26 33.95
C SER A 398 16.05 -10.92 33.24
N ALA A 399 15.83 -9.87 34.03
CA ALA A 399 15.75 -8.48 33.60
C ALA A 399 16.92 -8.08 32.68
N TYR A 400 16.63 -7.37 31.58
CA TYR A 400 17.65 -6.82 30.69
C TYR A 400 18.22 -5.54 31.30
N VAL A 401 19.45 -5.60 31.82
CA VAL A 401 20.07 -4.51 32.59
C VAL A 401 21.06 -3.70 31.75
N PHE A 402 20.76 -2.42 31.52
CA PHE A 402 21.62 -1.47 30.82
C PHE A 402 21.80 -0.16 31.60
N SER A 403 22.55 0.79 31.03
CA SER A 403 22.83 2.08 31.68
C SER A 403 21.58 2.96 31.68
N GLY A 404 21.02 3.21 32.87
CA GLY A 404 19.93 4.16 33.11
C GLY A 404 18.57 3.55 33.50
N GLY A 405 18.39 2.25 33.27
CA GLY A 405 17.24 1.48 33.74
C GLY A 405 17.36 0.02 33.32
N PRO A 406 16.79 -0.94 34.05
CA PRO A 406 16.52 -2.28 33.56
C PRO A 406 15.11 -2.36 32.96
N ASP A 407 14.93 -3.26 31.98
CA ASP A 407 13.64 -3.84 31.64
C ASP A 407 13.43 -5.07 32.53
N TYR A 408 12.37 -5.10 33.35
CA TYR A 408 12.12 -6.20 34.30
C TYR A 408 11.27 -7.34 33.75
N LEU A 409 10.65 -7.20 32.58
CA LEU A 409 9.86 -8.24 31.92
C LEU A 409 10.17 -8.25 30.41
N PRO A 410 11.43 -8.52 30.00
CA PRO A 410 11.81 -8.52 28.59
C PRO A 410 11.01 -9.60 27.85
N LEU A 411 10.55 -9.34 26.64
CA LEU A 411 9.79 -10.33 25.87
C LEU A 411 10.72 -11.43 25.34
N ALA A 412 10.32 -12.69 25.46
CA ALA A 412 11.11 -13.85 24.99
C ALA A 412 11.08 -14.00 23.46
N ARG A 413 9.94 -13.63 22.84
CA ARG A 413 9.70 -13.55 21.39
C ARG A 413 9.55 -12.07 20.96
N PRO A 414 9.64 -11.74 19.65
CA PRO A 414 9.22 -10.43 19.15
C PRO A 414 7.84 -10.03 19.67
N TYR A 415 7.66 -8.74 19.97
CA TYR A 415 6.33 -8.20 20.17
C TYR A 415 5.54 -8.28 18.86
N SER A 416 4.36 -8.85 18.92
CA SER A 416 3.30 -8.67 17.94
C SER A 416 2.07 -8.15 18.68
N SER A 417 1.19 -7.40 17.99
CA SER A 417 -0.14 -7.13 18.53
C SER A 417 -0.99 -8.39 18.61
N GLU A 418 -0.64 -9.41 17.80
CA GLU A 418 -1.35 -10.67 17.61
C GLU A 418 -0.50 -11.88 18.01
N ALA A 419 -1.14 -12.89 18.60
CA ALA A 419 -0.62 -14.26 18.63
C ALA A 419 -1.77 -15.22 18.29
N ASP A 420 -1.52 -16.16 17.39
CA ASP A 420 -2.47 -17.21 17.03
C ASP A 420 -2.71 -18.17 18.21
N TYR A 421 -3.93 -18.66 18.36
CA TYR A 421 -4.28 -19.76 19.24
C TYR A 421 -5.03 -20.87 18.50
N TYR A 422 -4.92 -22.09 19.02
CA TYR A 422 -5.40 -23.35 18.45
C TYR A 422 -6.12 -24.12 19.57
N CYS A 423 -7.41 -24.43 19.41
CA CYS A 423 -8.29 -24.97 20.43
C CYS A 423 -8.46 -26.50 20.35
N ASP A 424 -9.29 -27.05 21.24
CA ASP A 424 -9.66 -28.46 21.45
C ASP A 424 -11.18 -28.41 21.72
N ASP A 425 -11.96 -28.03 20.70
CA ASP A 425 -13.34 -27.53 20.89
C ASP A 425 -14.34 -28.67 21.15
N ASP A 426 -14.08 -29.88 20.66
CA ASP A 426 -14.87 -31.09 20.96
C ASP A 426 -14.44 -31.85 22.24
N SER A 427 -13.21 -31.61 22.72
CA SER A 427 -12.56 -32.23 23.90
C SER A 427 -12.12 -33.70 23.76
N ASP A 428 -11.72 -34.16 22.57
CA ASP A 428 -10.97 -35.41 22.34
C ASP A 428 -9.55 -35.36 22.98
N GLY A 429 -8.85 -34.23 22.86
CA GLY A 429 -7.49 -34.00 23.38
C GLY A 429 -6.37 -33.89 22.35
N HIS A 430 -6.69 -33.94 21.06
CA HIS A 430 -5.98 -33.28 19.97
C HIS A 430 -6.30 -31.78 19.98
N ALA A 431 -6.03 -31.08 18.88
CA ALA A 431 -6.29 -29.65 18.73
C ALA A 431 -6.20 -29.25 17.27
N ASN A 432 -6.97 -28.24 16.86
CA ASN A 432 -7.06 -27.76 15.48
C ASN A 432 -5.66 -27.54 14.85
N ALA A 433 -5.44 -28.12 13.67
CA ALA A 433 -4.25 -27.82 12.87
C ALA A 433 -4.25 -26.39 12.30
N SER A 434 -5.43 -25.76 12.21
CA SER A 434 -5.66 -24.36 11.82
C SER A 434 -5.88 -23.46 13.04
N ALA A 435 -5.59 -22.16 12.92
CA ALA A 435 -5.74 -21.21 14.01
C ALA A 435 -7.19 -20.71 14.16
N ASP A 436 -7.83 -21.00 15.28
CA ASP A 436 -9.20 -20.59 15.62
C ASP A 436 -9.35 -19.08 15.86
N GLY A 437 -8.23 -18.38 16.10
CA GLY A 437 -8.17 -16.93 16.12
C GLY A 437 -6.82 -16.36 16.53
N THR A 438 -6.71 -15.03 16.50
CA THR A 438 -5.63 -14.30 17.17
C THR A 438 -6.12 -13.74 18.50
N CYS A 439 -5.21 -13.57 19.48
CA CYS A 439 -5.51 -12.71 20.62
C CYS A 439 -4.32 -11.87 21.09
N ALA A 440 -4.64 -10.78 21.79
CA ALA A 440 -3.74 -9.63 21.86
C ALA A 440 -2.70 -9.68 23.00
N GLY A 441 -1.43 -9.87 22.63
CA GLY A 441 -0.27 -9.74 23.50
C GLY A 441 0.28 -11.05 24.09
N THR A 442 1.48 -10.98 24.68
CA THR A 442 2.19 -12.13 25.25
C THR A 442 1.43 -12.80 26.39
N GLY A 443 1.30 -14.13 26.31
CA GLY A 443 0.59 -14.93 27.31
C GLY A 443 -0.95 -14.86 27.19
N CYS A 444 -1.46 -14.45 26.02
CA CYS A 444 -2.88 -14.60 25.70
C CYS A 444 -3.16 -16.04 25.22
N GLU A 445 -3.89 -16.80 26.04
CA GLU A 445 -4.27 -18.19 25.81
C GLU A 445 -5.71 -18.37 26.31
N PRO A 446 -6.69 -18.64 25.42
CA PRO A 446 -8.04 -19.01 25.84
C PRO A 446 -8.03 -20.36 26.56
N ALA A 447 -8.89 -20.52 27.58
CA ALA A 447 -8.85 -21.70 28.46
C ALA A 447 -9.42 -22.95 27.78
N GLY A 448 -8.52 -23.75 27.20
CA GLY A 448 -8.81 -24.89 26.33
C GLY A 448 -7.86 -24.97 25.13
N CYS A 449 -7.17 -23.86 24.82
CA CYS A 449 -6.39 -23.70 23.60
C CYS A 449 -4.89 -23.54 23.90
N GLN A 450 -4.05 -23.62 22.87
CA GLN A 450 -2.58 -23.52 22.92
C GLN A 450 -2.02 -22.53 21.87
N THR A 451 -0.73 -22.20 21.98
CA THR A 451 -0.03 -21.20 21.13
C THR A 451 0.95 -21.84 20.12
N ALA A 452 0.61 -23.04 19.66
CA ALA A 452 1.24 -23.77 18.57
C ALA A 452 0.17 -24.64 17.87
N PRO A 453 0.28 -24.90 16.56
CA PRO A 453 -0.65 -25.78 15.86
C PRO A 453 -0.77 -27.16 16.51
N GLY A 454 -1.98 -27.68 16.56
CA GLY A 454 -2.21 -29.09 16.85
C GLY A 454 -2.05 -29.94 15.58
N ASP A 455 -2.76 -31.07 15.55
CA ASP A 455 -2.72 -32.05 14.47
C ASP A 455 -4.11 -32.55 14.03
N ASP A 456 -5.19 -31.98 14.56
CA ASP A 456 -6.58 -32.35 14.21
C ASP A 456 -7.00 -31.82 12.83
N CYS A 457 -7.82 -32.60 12.10
CA CYS A 457 -8.36 -32.23 10.78
C CYS A 457 -9.84 -31.81 10.77
N ASP A 458 -10.62 -32.10 11.82
CA ASP A 458 -11.97 -31.57 12.07
C ASP A 458 -12.23 -31.48 13.58
N ASP A 459 -11.72 -30.41 14.22
CA ASP A 459 -11.83 -30.06 15.65
C ASP A 459 -13.29 -29.90 16.17
N SER A 460 -14.28 -30.30 15.35
CA SER A 460 -15.71 -30.32 15.66
C SER A 460 -16.32 -31.74 15.75
N ASP A 461 -15.61 -32.81 15.36
CA ASP A 461 -16.08 -34.20 15.47
C ASP A 461 -14.99 -35.20 15.94
N ALA A 462 -15.07 -35.56 17.22
CA ALA A 462 -14.12 -36.38 18.01
C ALA A 462 -13.93 -37.85 17.55
N ASP A 463 -14.35 -38.20 16.34
CA ASP A 463 -14.01 -39.44 15.63
C ASP A 463 -13.07 -39.17 14.41
N ASN A 464 -12.65 -37.93 14.13
CA ASN A 464 -11.79 -37.54 12.98
C ASN A 464 -10.41 -36.96 13.41
N TYR A 465 -9.46 -37.82 13.82
CA TYR A 465 -8.15 -37.37 14.35
C TYR A 465 -6.99 -38.31 13.98
N PRO A 466 -5.71 -37.83 14.00
CA PRO A 466 -4.54 -38.58 13.55
C PRO A 466 -4.38 -40.02 14.07
N GLY A 467 -4.68 -40.99 13.20
CA GLY A 467 -4.54 -42.42 13.49
C GLY A 467 -5.69 -43.04 14.29
N ASN A 468 -6.94 -42.60 14.07
CA ASN A 468 -8.14 -43.28 14.54
C ASN A 468 -8.41 -44.60 13.76
N THR A 469 -9.58 -44.80 13.14
CA THR A 469 -9.88 -45.99 12.31
C THR A 469 -11.11 -45.77 11.41
N GLU A 470 -10.85 -45.76 10.10
CA GLU A 470 -11.81 -45.60 9.00
C GLU A 470 -13.14 -46.37 9.03
N VAL A 471 -14.17 -45.69 8.53
CA VAL A 471 -15.55 -46.17 8.34
C VAL A 471 -16.06 -45.73 6.95
N CYS A 472 -16.78 -46.60 6.22
CA CYS A 472 -17.45 -46.23 4.95
C CYS A 472 -18.70 -45.36 5.22
N ASP A 473 -18.44 -44.09 5.52
CA ASP A 473 -19.41 -43.01 5.68
C ASP A 473 -19.02 -41.68 5.01
N GLU A 474 -17.98 -41.70 4.14
CA GLU A 474 -17.57 -40.62 3.24
C GLU A 474 -16.77 -39.48 3.92
N ALA A 475 -16.07 -39.78 5.03
CA ALA A 475 -15.13 -38.91 5.75
C ALA A 475 -13.69 -39.49 5.81
N ASP A 476 -12.70 -38.66 6.15
CA ASP A 476 -11.33 -39.06 6.53
C ASP A 476 -11.29 -39.08 8.07
N ASN A 477 -11.38 -40.27 8.69
CA ASN A 477 -11.44 -40.39 10.15
C ASN A 477 -10.03 -40.43 10.80
N ASP A 478 -9.01 -40.74 10.01
CA ASP A 478 -7.63 -41.04 10.44
C ASP A 478 -6.66 -39.86 10.17
N CYS A 479 -7.11 -38.83 9.43
CA CYS A 479 -6.40 -37.62 9.00
C CYS A 479 -5.14 -37.89 8.16
N ASP A 480 -5.19 -38.93 7.32
CA ASP A 480 -4.10 -39.38 6.41
C ASP A 480 -4.20 -38.74 5.02
N GLY A 481 -5.41 -38.36 4.58
CA GLY A 481 -5.70 -37.68 3.31
C GLY A 481 -6.32 -38.56 2.21
N ASP A 482 -6.49 -39.87 2.44
CA ASP A 482 -7.40 -40.75 1.68
C ASP A 482 -8.75 -40.89 2.44
N VAL A 483 -9.84 -41.24 1.74
CA VAL A 483 -11.22 -41.37 2.31
C VAL A 483 -11.78 -42.77 2.04
N ASP A 484 -12.48 -43.37 3.02
CA ASP A 484 -13.11 -44.70 2.92
C ASP A 484 -12.11 -45.83 2.53
N GLU A 485 -10.82 -45.72 2.88
CA GLU A 485 -9.81 -46.54 2.21
C GLU A 485 -9.89 -48.04 2.57
N GLY A 486 -9.98 -48.88 1.53
CA GLY A 486 -10.14 -50.33 1.66
C GLY A 486 -11.58 -50.87 1.55
N PHE A 487 -12.62 -50.04 1.39
CA PHE A 487 -14.01 -50.51 1.28
C PHE A 487 -14.45 -51.05 -0.11
N ASN A 488 -13.66 -50.86 -1.18
CA ASN A 488 -13.89 -51.39 -2.55
C ASN A 488 -15.19 -50.87 -3.22
N THR A 489 -15.39 -49.55 -3.14
CA THR A 489 -16.32 -48.79 -3.98
C THR A 489 -15.88 -48.81 -5.46
N GLY A 490 -16.83 -48.72 -6.40
CA GLY A 490 -16.60 -48.65 -7.85
C GLY A 490 -16.45 -49.98 -8.61
N ASP A 491 -16.51 -51.14 -7.93
CA ASP A 491 -16.20 -52.46 -8.51
C ASP A 491 -17.38 -53.07 -9.31
N VAL A 492 -17.12 -53.87 -10.36
CA VAL A 492 -18.15 -54.25 -11.37
C VAL A 492 -18.89 -55.56 -11.04
N CYS A 493 -20.23 -55.56 -11.13
CA CYS A 493 -21.11 -56.73 -10.89
C CYS A 493 -21.79 -57.28 -12.18
N SER A 494 -21.94 -58.62 -12.30
CA SER A 494 -22.62 -59.28 -13.44
C SER A 494 -23.01 -60.76 -13.21
N SER A 495 -23.94 -61.31 -14.02
CA SER A 495 -24.22 -62.76 -14.12
C SER A 495 -24.90 -63.17 -15.45
N LEU A 496 -24.89 -64.47 -15.81
CA LEU A 496 -25.23 -65.00 -17.16
C LEU A 496 -25.86 -66.43 -17.09
N PRO A 497 -26.40 -67.03 -18.18
CA PRO A 497 -27.53 -66.57 -19.01
C PRO A 497 -28.45 -67.74 -19.49
N ASN A 498 -29.53 -67.48 -20.26
CA ASN A 498 -29.97 -68.42 -21.32
C ASN A 498 -31.00 -67.88 -22.37
N ASN A 499 -30.45 -67.45 -23.53
CA ASN A 499 -31.03 -67.60 -24.88
C ASN A 499 -32.38 -66.86 -25.16
N CYS A 500 -32.44 -65.75 -25.89
CA CYS A 500 -31.44 -65.19 -26.81
C CYS A 500 -30.36 -64.31 -26.13
N GLY A 501 -29.38 -63.83 -26.90
CA GLY A 501 -28.22 -63.12 -26.38
C GLY A 501 -28.51 -61.66 -26.08
N ASP A 502 -28.30 -61.27 -24.82
CA ASP A 502 -28.37 -59.90 -24.29
C ASP A 502 -27.44 -59.80 -23.06
N TYR A 503 -27.11 -58.59 -22.60
CA TYR A 503 -26.10 -58.32 -21.56
C TYR A 503 -26.54 -57.17 -20.63
N SER A 504 -26.15 -57.20 -19.35
CA SER A 504 -26.40 -56.12 -18.38
C SER A 504 -25.29 -56.08 -17.32
N ILE A 505 -24.90 -54.89 -16.88
CA ILE A 505 -23.71 -54.62 -16.06
C ILE A 505 -24.02 -53.46 -15.09
N GLY A 506 -23.44 -53.47 -13.88
CA GLY A 506 -23.51 -52.38 -12.89
C GLY A 506 -22.28 -52.31 -11.98
N SER A 507 -22.22 -51.35 -11.06
CA SER A 507 -21.08 -51.06 -10.16
C SER A 507 -21.44 -51.14 -8.66
N THR A 508 -20.45 -51.08 -7.75
CA THR A 508 -20.64 -51.05 -6.29
C THR A 508 -20.54 -49.65 -5.68
N ILE A 509 -21.46 -49.31 -4.76
CA ILE A 509 -21.51 -48.03 -4.02
C ILE A 509 -21.63 -48.25 -2.50
N CYS A 510 -21.14 -47.32 -1.66
CA CYS A 510 -21.28 -47.39 -0.19
C CYS A 510 -22.76 -47.29 0.25
N ALA A 511 -23.04 -47.91 1.39
CA ALA A 511 -24.38 -48.03 2.00
C ALA A 511 -24.29 -48.14 3.53
N GLY A 512 -23.44 -47.29 4.13
CA GLY A 512 -23.33 -47.02 5.58
C GLY A 512 -22.66 -48.10 6.45
N VAL A 513 -22.45 -49.33 5.95
CA VAL A 513 -21.57 -50.36 6.57
C VAL A 513 -21.04 -51.36 5.51
N GLY A 514 -20.88 -50.95 4.25
CA GLY A 514 -20.50 -51.80 3.11
C GLY A 514 -21.29 -51.48 1.83
N VAL A 515 -21.12 -52.28 0.75
CA VAL A 515 -21.47 -51.88 -0.63
C VAL A 515 -22.57 -52.70 -1.37
N VAL A 516 -23.26 -52.10 -2.37
CA VAL A 516 -24.42 -52.67 -3.14
C VAL A 516 -24.41 -52.36 -4.66
N CYS A 517 -25.22 -53.04 -5.52
CA CYS A 517 -25.18 -52.96 -7.02
C CYS A 517 -26.58 -53.02 -7.75
N ASP A 518 -26.67 -52.60 -9.03
CA ASP A 518 -27.92 -52.22 -9.77
C ASP A 518 -28.03 -52.69 -11.28
N ALA A 519 -29.25 -52.94 -11.87
CA ALA A 519 -29.52 -53.39 -13.29
C ALA A 519 -31.02 -53.52 -13.79
N ILE A 520 -31.28 -53.67 -15.11
CA ILE A 520 -32.64 -53.64 -15.82
C ILE A 520 -32.85 -54.78 -16.89
N THR A 521 -34.08 -55.09 -17.42
CA THR A 521 -34.39 -56.21 -18.39
C THR A 521 -35.61 -56.02 -19.40
N PRO A 522 -35.76 -56.81 -20.51
CA PRO A 522 -36.79 -56.62 -21.59
C PRO A 522 -37.72 -57.83 -22.01
N ASP A 523 -38.92 -57.59 -22.60
CA ASP A 523 -39.83 -58.62 -23.21
C ASP A 523 -40.97 -58.09 -24.15
N ASP A 524 -40.70 -57.56 -25.36
CA ASP A 524 -41.78 -57.10 -26.28
C ASP A 524 -41.38 -56.98 -27.80
N ARG A 525 -41.90 -57.82 -28.73
CA ARG A 525 -41.81 -57.62 -30.23
C ARG A 525 -42.92 -58.35 -31.06
N PRO A 526 -43.49 -57.74 -32.13
CA PRO A 526 -44.54 -58.30 -33.00
C PRO A 526 -44.06 -58.78 -34.40
N ALA A 527 -44.95 -58.81 -35.40
CA ALA A 527 -44.80 -59.49 -36.71
C ALA A 527 -44.25 -58.60 -37.86
N ALA A 528 -43.80 -59.24 -38.96
CA ALA A 528 -43.07 -58.62 -40.06
C ALA A 528 -43.96 -58.00 -41.17
N THR A 529 -43.45 -56.91 -41.76
CA THR A 529 -44.10 -55.99 -42.70
C THR A 529 -43.03 -55.50 -43.71
N ALA A 530 -43.43 -54.84 -44.81
CA ALA A 530 -42.56 -54.12 -45.74
C ALA A 530 -43.15 -52.72 -46.01
N TYR A 531 -42.43 -51.83 -46.70
CA TYR A 531 -42.70 -50.39 -46.71
C TYR A 531 -42.46 -49.80 -48.11
N THR A 532 -43.11 -48.68 -48.42
CA THR A 532 -43.03 -48.07 -49.76
C THR A 532 -41.72 -47.29 -49.91
N ASP A 533 -41.09 -47.43 -51.07
CA ASP A 533 -39.82 -46.78 -51.47
C ASP A 533 -40.15 -45.84 -52.65
N ALA A 534 -40.20 -44.53 -52.41
CA ALA A 534 -40.76 -43.55 -53.36
C ALA A 534 -39.71 -42.73 -54.13
N ASP A 535 -38.51 -42.52 -53.60
CA ASP A 535 -37.41 -41.83 -54.31
C ASP A 535 -36.29 -42.75 -54.84
N ILE A 536 -36.31 -44.03 -54.43
CA ILE A 536 -35.52 -45.13 -54.97
C ILE A 536 -34.06 -45.15 -54.50
N ASP A 537 -33.82 -44.90 -53.21
CA ASP A 537 -32.53 -45.17 -52.55
C ASP A 537 -32.38 -46.61 -52.00
N GLY A 538 -33.48 -47.23 -51.54
CA GLY A 538 -33.52 -48.58 -50.98
C GLY A 538 -34.06 -48.71 -49.54
N TYR A 539 -34.48 -47.61 -48.91
CA TYR A 539 -35.24 -47.58 -47.65
C TYR A 539 -36.73 -47.27 -47.94
N GLY A 540 -37.56 -47.01 -46.93
CA GLY A 540 -38.97 -46.69 -47.17
C GLY A 540 -39.84 -46.40 -45.94
N ASP A 541 -40.86 -45.56 -46.12
CA ASP A 541 -41.68 -44.95 -45.06
C ASP A 541 -42.46 -45.97 -44.21
N ILE A 542 -42.19 -45.98 -42.89
CA ILE A 542 -42.91 -46.77 -41.88
C ILE A 542 -44.42 -46.53 -41.86
N ASN A 543 -44.88 -45.35 -42.29
CA ASN A 543 -46.28 -44.94 -42.36
C ASN A 543 -46.98 -45.42 -43.65
N LEU A 544 -46.25 -45.97 -44.62
CA LEU A 544 -46.76 -46.58 -45.86
C LEU A 544 -46.53 -48.11 -45.95
N PRO A 545 -46.98 -48.91 -44.96
CA PRO A 545 -46.71 -50.34 -44.90
C PRO A 545 -47.51 -51.17 -45.92
N VAL A 546 -46.85 -52.21 -46.45
CA VAL A 546 -47.36 -53.26 -47.33
C VAL A 546 -47.06 -54.66 -46.75
N ASP A 547 -47.89 -55.65 -47.10
CA ASP A 547 -47.77 -57.02 -46.57
C ASP A 547 -46.61 -57.78 -47.23
N ALA A 548 -45.56 -58.09 -46.46
CA ALA A 548 -44.43 -58.94 -46.86
C ALA A 548 -44.37 -60.30 -46.14
N THR A 549 -45.48 -60.80 -45.59
CA THR A 549 -45.57 -62.13 -44.94
C THR A 549 -45.12 -63.29 -45.85
N CYS A 550 -44.98 -63.06 -47.16
CA CYS A 550 -44.47 -64.01 -48.15
C CYS A 550 -43.40 -63.42 -49.10
N GLY A 551 -42.76 -62.31 -48.74
CA GLY A 551 -41.76 -61.60 -49.55
C GLY A 551 -42.22 -60.21 -50.02
N ILE A 552 -41.26 -59.39 -50.45
CA ILE A 552 -41.38 -57.94 -50.67
C ILE A 552 -41.95 -57.64 -52.09
N PRO A 553 -42.87 -56.68 -52.26
CA PRO A 553 -43.32 -56.18 -53.58
C PRO A 553 -42.28 -55.33 -54.35
N ASP A 554 -42.46 -55.18 -55.67
CA ASP A 554 -41.68 -54.20 -56.47
C ASP A 554 -42.07 -52.76 -56.10
N GLY A 555 -41.10 -51.86 -55.86
CA GLY A 555 -41.36 -50.48 -55.38
C GLY A 555 -41.67 -50.41 -53.88
N ALA A 556 -41.19 -51.41 -53.14
CA ALA A 556 -41.25 -51.51 -51.70
C ALA A 556 -40.00 -52.26 -51.22
N VAL A 557 -39.61 -52.03 -49.97
CA VAL A 557 -38.46 -52.69 -49.32
C VAL A 557 -38.89 -53.29 -47.98
N ALA A 558 -38.08 -54.20 -47.42
CA ALA A 558 -38.37 -54.78 -46.10
C ALA A 558 -37.94 -53.88 -44.94
N ASP A 559 -37.03 -52.94 -45.20
CA ASP A 559 -36.63 -51.95 -44.21
C ASP A 559 -37.71 -50.86 -44.09
N SER A 560 -37.81 -50.26 -42.91
CA SER A 560 -38.88 -49.30 -42.56
C SER A 560 -38.33 -48.00 -42.00
N SER A 561 -37.05 -47.76 -42.25
CA SER A 561 -36.18 -46.91 -41.45
C SER A 561 -35.86 -45.60 -42.15
N ASP A 562 -36.57 -45.30 -43.23
CA ASP A 562 -36.59 -43.98 -43.88
C ASP A 562 -37.46 -43.01 -43.08
N CYS A 563 -36.94 -41.79 -42.90
CA CYS A 563 -37.56 -40.68 -42.19
C CYS A 563 -37.98 -39.51 -43.11
N ASP A 564 -37.52 -39.45 -44.36
CA ASP A 564 -38.06 -38.60 -45.44
C ASP A 564 -37.96 -39.29 -46.81
N ASP A 565 -38.95 -40.16 -47.11
CA ASP A 565 -39.26 -40.87 -48.38
C ASP A 565 -39.53 -39.92 -49.58
N SER A 566 -39.01 -38.69 -49.52
CA SER A 566 -38.94 -37.72 -50.60
C SER A 566 -37.53 -37.15 -50.85
N ALA A 567 -36.53 -37.54 -50.05
CA ALA A 567 -35.17 -37.02 -50.05
C ALA A 567 -34.08 -38.11 -49.87
N ALA A 568 -33.68 -38.74 -50.97
CA ALA A 568 -32.64 -39.79 -51.15
C ALA A 568 -31.19 -39.48 -50.65
N LEU A 569 -31.04 -38.55 -49.71
CA LEU A 569 -29.86 -38.25 -48.92
C LEU A 569 -30.17 -38.26 -47.40
N ILE A 570 -31.38 -38.64 -47.00
CA ILE A 570 -31.89 -38.72 -45.62
C ILE A 570 -32.38 -40.18 -45.41
N ASN A 571 -31.45 -41.11 -45.18
CA ASN A 571 -31.73 -42.54 -45.02
C ASN A 571 -30.60 -43.31 -44.31
N PRO A 572 -30.85 -44.46 -43.66
CA PRO A 572 -29.84 -45.26 -42.94
C PRO A 572 -28.71 -45.91 -43.77
N GLY A 573 -28.52 -45.49 -45.03
CA GLY A 573 -27.33 -45.78 -45.83
C GLY A 573 -26.36 -44.60 -45.91
N MET A 574 -26.73 -43.45 -45.34
CA MET A 574 -25.99 -42.19 -45.38
C MET A 574 -24.94 -42.08 -44.27
N VAL A 575 -24.33 -40.90 -44.18
CA VAL A 575 -23.34 -40.50 -43.17
C VAL A 575 -23.63 -39.04 -42.86
N GLU A 576 -23.81 -38.72 -41.59
CA GLU A 576 -24.13 -37.38 -41.10
C GLU A 576 -23.24 -36.28 -41.66
N VAL A 577 -23.84 -35.12 -41.91
CA VAL A 577 -23.15 -33.91 -42.33
C VAL A 577 -23.69 -32.73 -41.53
N CYS A 578 -23.08 -32.44 -40.37
CA CYS A 578 -23.46 -31.39 -39.42
C CYS A 578 -24.30 -30.24 -40.02
N ASN A 579 -25.63 -30.34 -39.90
CA ASN A 579 -26.58 -29.41 -40.53
C ASN A 579 -27.94 -29.23 -39.83
N GLY A 580 -28.18 -29.88 -38.70
CA GLY A 580 -29.44 -29.84 -37.96
C GLY A 580 -30.50 -30.80 -38.52
N ILE A 581 -30.06 -31.88 -39.17
CA ILE A 581 -30.91 -32.93 -39.75
C ILE A 581 -30.24 -34.29 -39.48
N ASP A 582 -31.02 -35.24 -38.97
CA ASP A 582 -30.69 -36.68 -38.90
C ASP A 582 -30.63 -37.25 -40.33
N ASP A 583 -29.45 -37.22 -40.96
CA ASP A 583 -29.23 -37.65 -42.35
C ASP A 583 -29.32 -39.18 -42.52
N ASN A 584 -29.13 -39.96 -41.44
CA ASN A 584 -29.21 -41.43 -41.47
C ASN A 584 -30.42 -42.06 -40.76
N CYS A 585 -31.38 -41.25 -40.34
CA CYS A 585 -32.59 -41.67 -39.62
C CYS A 585 -32.28 -42.52 -38.37
N SER A 586 -31.20 -42.18 -37.66
CA SER A 586 -30.76 -42.85 -36.43
C SER A 586 -31.71 -42.58 -35.25
N GLY A 587 -32.44 -41.46 -35.31
CA GLY A 587 -33.22 -40.89 -34.21
C GLY A 587 -32.43 -39.90 -33.35
N VAL A 588 -31.20 -39.59 -33.74
CA VAL A 588 -30.31 -38.56 -33.18
C VAL A 588 -29.91 -37.64 -34.35
N ILE A 589 -29.75 -36.34 -34.11
CA ILE A 589 -29.32 -35.40 -35.15
C ILE A 589 -27.79 -35.35 -35.15
N ASP A 590 -27.18 -35.36 -36.34
CA ASP A 590 -25.73 -35.14 -36.53
C ASP A 590 -24.82 -36.04 -35.65
N GLU A 591 -25.19 -37.31 -35.41
CA GLU A 591 -24.45 -38.15 -34.48
C GLU A 591 -23.01 -38.49 -34.94
N GLY A 592 -22.06 -38.40 -34.01
CA GLY A 592 -20.64 -38.67 -34.27
C GLY A 592 -19.85 -37.46 -34.79
N PHE A 593 -20.48 -36.28 -34.86
CA PHE A 593 -19.78 -35.02 -34.63
C PHE A 593 -19.43 -34.88 -33.12
N THR A 594 -18.83 -33.76 -32.75
CA THR A 594 -18.68 -33.40 -31.34
C THR A 594 -19.99 -32.78 -30.85
N ASP A 595 -20.30 -33.06 -29.60
CA ASP A 595 -21.41 -32.57 -28.79
C ASP A 595 -20.75 -32.42 -27.41
N THR A 596 -20.47 -31.17 -27.01
CA THR A 596 -19.52 -30.86 -25.93
C THR A 596 -20.22 -30.75 -24.56
N ASP A 597 -21.43 -30.19 -24.50
CA ASP A 597 -22.23 -30.10 -23.27
C ASP A 597 -23.12 -31.35 -23.00
N SER A 598 -23.46 -32.12 -24.05
CA SER A 598 -24.41 -33.26 -24.02
C SER A 598 -25.91 -32.92 -23.89
N ASP A 599 -26.36 -31.74 -24.37
CA ASP A 599 -27.78 -31.36 -24.59
C ASP A 599 -28.42 -32.18 -25.73
N GLY A 600 -27.69 -32.36 -26.84
CA GLY A 600 -28.08 -33.18 -27.99
C GLY A 600 -28.27 -32.45 -29.33
N ASP A 601 -28.04 -31.14 -29.41
CA ASP A 601 -27.50 -30.51 -30.63
C ASP A 601 -25.95 -30.73 -30.67
N ALA A 602 -25.21 -30.17 -31.65
CA ALA A 602 -23.78 -30.48 -31.88
C ALA A 602 -22.96 -29.22 -32.23
N ASP A 603 -21.67 -29.17 -31.84
CA ASP A 603 -20.69 -28.02 -31.91
C ASP A 603 -20.66 -27.21 -33.23
N CYS A 604 -21.25 -27.73 -34.31
CA CYS A 604 -21.23 -27.13 -35.64
C CYS A 604 -22.61 -26.65 -36.13
N VAL A 605 -23.63 -26.75 -35.27
CA VAL A 605 -24.98 -26.20 -35.44
C VAL A 605 -25.56 -25.57 -34.16
N ASP A 606 -25.03 -25.93 -32.99
CA ASP A 606 -25.28 -25.23 -31.72
C ASP A 606 -24.80 -23.76 -31.79
N PRO A 607 -25.41 -22.83 -31.02
CA PRO A 607 -24.85 -21.51 -30.73
C PRO A 607 -24.23 -21.35 -29.33
N ASP A 608 -24.21 -22.36 -28.46
CA ASP A 608 -23.81 -22.27 -27.04
C ASP A 608 -23.08 -23.59 -26.65
N ASP A 609 -21.99 -23.91 -27.37
CA ASP A 609 -21.30 -25.22 -27.44
C ASP A 609 -20.97 -25.91 -26.08
N ASP A 610 -20.88 -25.18 -24.96
CA ASP A 610 -20.72 -25.73 -23.60
C ASP A 610 -21.84 -25.36 -22.58
N ASN A 611 -22.86 -24.63 -23.04
CA ASN A 611 -24.13 -24.35 -22.37
C ASN A 611 -24.01 -23.64 -21.01
N ASP A 612 -22.95 -22.85 -20.83
CA ASP A 612 -22.78 -21.92 -19.70
C ASP A 612 -23.77 -20.73 -19.77
N GLY A 613 -24.25 -20.40 -20.99
CA GLY A 613 -25.15 -19.29 -21.29
C GLY A 613 -24.50 -18.11 -22.04
N LEU A 614 -23.24 -18.25 -22.45
CA LEU A 614 -22.55 -17.39 -23.40
C LEU A 614 -22.40 -18.07 -24.75
N THR A 615 -23.06 -17.53 -25.78
CA THR A 615 -22.85 -18.03 -27.15
C THR A 615 -21.40 -17.86 -27.62
N ASP A 616 -20.91 -18.72 -28.52
CA ASP A 616 -19.52 -18.70 -29.01
C ASP A 616 -19.11 -17.38 -29.70
N GLU A 617 -20.08 -16.61 -30.23
CA GLU A 617 -19.86 -15.21 -30.69
C GLU A 617 -19.63 -14.20 -29.54
N GLN A 618 -20.25 -14.40 -28.36
CA GLN A 618 -20.02 -13.58 -27.16
C GLN A 618 -18.67 -13.90 -26.54
N GLU A 619 -18.35 -15.17 -26.41
CA GLU A 619 -17.08 -15.68 -25.90
C GLU A 619 -15.87 -15.25 -26.74
N THR A 620 -15.96 -15.43 -28.07
CA THR A 620 -14.96 -14.93 -29.04
C THR A 620 -14.71 -13.42 -28.89
N VAL A 621 -15.62 -12.67 -28.26
CA VAL A 621 -15.48 -11.23 -27.98
C VAL A 621 -14.88 -10.94 -26.60
N ILE A 622 -15.14 -11.74 -25.55
CA ILE A 622 -14.52 -11.55 -24.22
C ILE A 622 -13.14 -12.21 -24.11
N GLY A 623 -12.92 -13.33 -24.80
CA GLY A 623 -11.65 -14.04 -24.92
C GLY A 623 -11.64 -15.49 -24.41
N THR A 624 -12.80 -16.00 -23.98
CA THR A 624 -13.03 -17.34 -23.41
C THR A 624 -13.00 -18.44 -24.46
N ASN A 625 -13.17 -19.69 -24.03
CA ASN A 625 -13.08 -20.89 -24.86
C ASN A 625 -14.44 -21.63 -24.91
N PRO A 626 -15.15 -21.61 -26.06
CA PRO A 626 -16.49 -22.21 -26.23
C PRO A 626 -16.62 -23.73 -26.08
N LEU A 627 -15.66 -24.39 -25.46
CA LEU A 627 -15.64 -25.84 -25.24
C LEU A 627 -15.20 -26.13 -23.79
N ASN A 628 -15.39 -25.17 -22.88
CA ASN A 628 -15.08 -25.24 -21.46
C ASN A 628 -15.81 -24.11 -20.69
N PRO A 629 -16.89 -24.40 -19.92
CA PRO A 629 -17.79 -23.40 -19.32
C PRO A 629 -17.20 -22.67 -18.08
N ASP A 630 -15.86 -22.67 -17.97
CA ASP A 630 -15.00 -22.20 -16.89
C ASP A 630 -13.59 -22.11 -17.52
N THR A 631 -13.29 -21.02 -18.23
CA THR A 631 -12.15 -20.96 -19.17
C THR A 631 -10.78 -21.13 -18.51
N ASP A 632 -10.65 -20.81 -17.22
CA ASP A 632 -9.40 -20.82 -16.47
C ASP A 632 -9.33 -21.85 -15.32
N ASP A 633 -10.32 -22.74 -15.24
CA ASP A 633 -10.46 -23.87 -14.31
C ASP A 633 -10.58 -23.45 -12.81
N ASP A 634 -11.17 -22.29 -12.50
CA ASP A 634 -11.21 -21.68 -11.15
C ASP A 634 -12.44 -22.01 -10.29
N THR A 635 -13.45 -22.64 -10.88
CA THR A 635 -14.79 -22.99 -10.35
C THR A 635 -15.88 -21.93 -10.46
N VAL A 636 -15.64 -20.75 -11.04
CA VAL A 636 -16.65 -19.73 -11.37
C VAL A 636 -16.83 -19.61 -12.89
N GLY A 637 -17.90 -20.20 -13.43
CA GLY A 637 -18.15 -20.23 -14.88
C GLY A 637 -18.29 -18.86 -15.57
N ASP A 638 -17.88 -18.81 -16.83
CA ASP A 638 -17.58 -17.59 -17.59
C ASP A 638 -18.75 -16.59 -17.70
N ALA A 639 -20.01 -17.08 -17.71
CA ALA A 639 -21.24 -16.29 -17.75
C ALA A 639 -21.50 -15.46 -16.48
N ILE A 640 -20.88 -15.83 -15.35
CA ILE A 640 -21.05 -15.17 -14.05
C ILE A 640 -19.77 -14.57 -13.48
N ASP A 641 -18.60 -14.99 -13.95
CA ASP A 641 -17.30 -14.39 -13.59
C ASP A 641 -17.13 -12.95 -14.14
N GLN A 642 -16.44 -12.10 -13.37
CA GLN A 642 -15.95 -10.79 -13.78
C GLN A 642 -14.52 -10.80 -14.36
N CYS A 643 -13.81 -11.94 -14.31
CA CYS A 643 -12.39 -12.10 -14.60
C CYS A 643 -11.94 -13.28 -15.52
N PRO A 644 -12.76 -13.91 -16.43
CA PRO A 644 -12.65 -15.33 -16.89
C PRO A 644 -11.48 -15.67 -17.83
N LEU A 645 -10.28 -15.30 -17.41
CA LEU A 645 -8.97 -15.45 -18.05
C LEU A 645 -7.83 -15.45 -16.99
N LYS A 646 -8.14 -15.69 -15.70
CA LYS A 646 -7.28 -15.62 -14.52
C LYS A 646 -7.79 -16.46 -13.31
N ASP A 647 -7.57 -17.78 -13.33
CA ASP A 647 -7.49 -18.68 -12.17
C ASP A 647 -7.37 -17.96 -10.80
N ALA A 648 -8.49 -17.82 -10.08
CA ALA A 648 -8.55 -17.31 -8.71
C ALA A 648 -8.74 -18.42 -7.67
N THR A 649 -8.38 -19.68 -8.01
CA THR A 649 -8.53 -20.85 -7.14
C THR A 649 -7.95 -20.61 -5.74
N GLY A 650 -8.83 -20.58 -4.73
CA GLY A 650 -8.45 -20.34 -3.33
C GLY A 650 -7.95 -18.93 -3.03
N LEU A 651 -8.19 -17.96 -3.92
CA LEU A 651 -7.82 -16.54 -3.80
C LEU A 651 -8.96 -15.56 -4.13
N ASP A 652 -10.15 -16.03 -4.50
CA ASP A 652 -11.41 -15.28 -4.43
C ASP A 652 -12.16 -15.64 -3.14
N ALA A 653 -12.45 -14.64 -2.30
CA ALA A 653 -13.26 -14.82 -1.09
C ALA A 653 -14.72 -14.37 -1.25
N ASN A 654 -15.07 -13.62 -2.29
CA ASN A 654 -16.40 -13.06 -2.52
C ASN A 654 -17.19 -13.75 -3.64
N THR A 655 -16.65 -14.80 -4.25
CA THR A 655 -17.29 -15.62 -5.30
C THR A 655 -17.77 -14.75 -6.48
N ASP A 656 -16.85 -13.96 -7.03
CA ASP A 656 -17.03 -13.22 -8.29
C ASP A 656 -15.95 -13.50 -9.35
N GLY A 657 -15.11 -14.53 -9.12
CA GLY A 657 -14.04 -15.10 -9.97
C GLY A 657 -12.84 -14.16 -10.21
N CYS A 658 -12.87 -12.96 -9.63
CA CYS A 658 -11.69 -12.11 -9.59
C CYS A 658 -10.82 -12.40 -8.36
N ILE A 659 -9.56 -12.80 -8.59
CA ILE A 659 -8.47 -12.81 -7.58
C ILE A 659 -8.58 -11.57 -6.66
N ASP A 660 -8.70 -11.80 -5.36
CA ASP A 660 -8.90 -10.76 -4.34
C ASP A 660 -7.88 -9.61 -4.49
N THR A 661 -8.34 -8.36 -4.49
CA THR A 661 -7.45 -7.19 -4.56
C THR A 661 -7.75 -6.16 -3.47
N LEU A 662 -6.75 -5.36 -3.08
CA LEU A 662 -6.91 -4.26 -2.12
C LEU A 662 -7.95 -3.21 -2.58
N SER A 663 -8.10 -3.04 -3.89
CA SER A 663 -9.14 -2.18 -4.47
C SER A 663 -10.53 -2.85 -4.44
N GLY A 664 -10.59 -4.16 -4.71
CA GLY A 664 -11.79 -4.99 -4.56
C GLY A 664 -12.32 -4.99 -3.13
N MET A 665 -11.48 -5.34 -2.14
CA MET A 665 -11.77 -5.26 -0.69
C MET A 665 -12.37 -3.92 -0.28
N THR A 666 -11.83 -2.80 -0.77
CA THR A 666 -12.37 -1.46 -0.50
C THR A 666 -13.81 -1.31 -1.04
N SER A 667 -14.09 -1.90 -2.19
CA SER A 667 -15.42 -1.92 -2.81
C SER A 667 -16.38 -2.86 -2.06
N THR A 668 -15.93 -4.05 -1.67
CA THR A 668 -16.66 -5.02 -0.84
C THR A 668 -17.09 -4.42 0.49
N LEU A 669 -16.18 -3.76 1.22
CA LEU A 669 -16.51 -3.06 2.47
C LEU A 669 -17.58 -1.98 2.29
N ASN A 670 -17.51 -1.19 1.21
CA ASN A 670 -18.52 -0.17 0.92
C ASN A 670 -19.90 -0.77 0.61
N THR A 671 -19.95 -1.93 -0.07
CA THR A 671 -21.18 -2.68 -0.33
C THR A 671 -21.79 -3.22 0.96
N LEU A 672 -21.00 -3.87 1.82
CA LEU A 672 -21.44 -4.43 3.11
C LEU A 672 -21.97 -3.35 4.07
N VAL A 673 -21.42 -2.13 4.03
CA VAL A 673 -21.96 -0.96 4.74
C VAL A 673 -23.29 -0.48 4.12
N ALA A 674 -23.40 -0.46 2.79
CA ALA A 674 -24.62 -0.04 2.09
C ALA A 674 -25.80 -1.02 2.29
N GLU A 675 -25.51 -2.31 2.45
CA GLU A 675 -26.48 -3.35 2.80
C GLU A 675 -26.89 -3.32 4.28
N GLY A 676 -26.07 -2.67 5.13
CA GLY A 676 -26.31 -2.53 6.56
C GLY A 676 -25.90 -3.75 7.39
N VAL A 677 -25.06 -4.64 6.84
CA VAL A 677 -24.41 -5.73 7.59
C VAL A 677 -23.11 -5.28 8.28
N ILE A 678 -22.61 -4.08 7.95
CA ILE A 678 -21.60 -3.32 8.72
C ILE A 678 -22.22 -1.98 9.16
N GLU A 679 -22.12 -1.62 10.44
CA GLU A 679 -22.53 -0.32 10.97
C GLU A 679 -21.68 0.83 10.37
N PRO A 680 -22.28 1.89 9.77
CA PRO A 680 -21.55 2.96 9.08
C PRO A 680 -20.52 3.75 9.91
N GLU A 681 -20.55 3.66 11.25
CA GLU A 681 -19.48 4.25 12.07
C GLU A 681 -18.14 3.48 12.02
N LEU A 682 -18.12 2.27 11.44
CA LEU A 682 -16.91 1.49 11.19
C LEU A 682 -16.30 1.72 9.80
N GLU A 683 -17.10 2.13 8.80
CA GLU A 683 -16.75 2.32 7.38
C GLU A 683 -15.35 2.94 7.19
N ASN A 684 -15.17 4.18 7.65
CA ASN A 684 -13.89 4.91 7.55
C ASN A 684 -12.74 4.22 8.31
N SER A 685 -13.01 3.48 9.40
CA SER A 685 -11.96 2.81 10.19
C SER A 685 -11.48 1.50 9.55
N LEU A 686 -12.32 0.87 8.74
CA LEU A 686 -12.00 -0.33 7.96
C LEU A 686 -11.34 0.07 6.63
N VAL A 687 -12.00 0.92 5.83
CA VAL A 687 -11.49 1.38 4.52
C VAL A 687 -10.10 2.00 4.64
N THR A 688 -9.86 2.89 5.62
CA THR A 688 -8.53 3.50 5.79
C THR A 688 -7.42 2.51 6.17
N LYS A 689 -7.74 1.30 6.67
CA LYS A 689 -6.71 0.24 6.82
C LYS A 689 -6.36 -0.42 5.50
N VAL A 690 -7.35 -0.68 4.65
CA VAL A 690 -7.15 -1.23 3.29
C VAL A 690 -6.34 -0.24 2.45
N GLU A 691 -6.76 1.03 2.40
CA GLU A 691 -6.01 2.13 1.75
C GLU A 691 -4.57 2.20 2.30
N SER A 692 -4.41 2.12 3.62
CA SER A 692 -3.10 2.14 4.25
C SER A 692 -2.24 0.91 3.92
N ALA A 693 -2.83 -0.26 3.69
CA ALA A 693 -2.15 -1.49 3.29
C ALA A 693 -1.70 -1.41 1.83
N GLU A 694 -2.56 -0.94 0.93
CA GLU A 694 -2.23 -0.63 -0.47
C GLU A 694 -1.08 0.39 -0.57
N ASN A 695 -1.10 1.41 0.28
CA ASN A 695 -0.04 2.42 0.40
C ASN A 695 1.26 1.91 1.06
N SER A 696 1.27 0.71 1.64
CA SER A 696 2.50 -0.01 2.03
C SER A 696 2.99 -0.93 0.90
N ALA A 697 2.09 -1.69 0.29
CA ALA A 697 2.41 -2.64 -0.79
C ALA A 697 3.01 -1.92 -2.00
N SER A 698 2.39 -0.81 -2.43
CA SER A 698 2.86 0.06 -3.53
C SER A 698 4.20 0.77 -3.28
N LYS A 699 4.87 0.50 -2.16
CA LYS A 699 6.21 1.01 -1.78
C LYS A 699 7.22 -0.09 -1.49
N ASP A 700 6.98 -1.29 -1.99
CA ASP A 700 7.77 -2.51 -1.74
C ASP A 700 7.89 -2.88 -0.25
N ASN A 701 6.98 -2.38 0.61
CA ASN A 701 7.02 -2.56 2.07
C ASN A 701 5.98 -3.60 2.52
N ILE A 702 6.13 -4.82 1.99
CA ILE A 702 5.18 -5.94 2.09
C ILE A 702 4.75 -6.21 3.53
N CYS A 703 5.69 -6.32 4.49
CA CYS A 703 5.34 -6.57 5.89
C CYS A 703 4.51 -5.45 6.51
N ALA A 704 4.75 -4.19 6.15
CA ALA A 704 3.89 -3.09 6.61
C ALA A 704 2.56 -3.00 5.86
N ALA A 705 2.30 -3.85 4.85
CA ALA A 705 0.98 -4.05 4.24
C ALA A 705 0.25 -5.17 4.97
N ILE A 706 0.92 -6.31 5.17
CA ILE A 706 0.42 -7.48 5.92
C ILE A 706 -0.04 -7.03 7.33
N ASN A 707 0.82 -6.40 8.12
CA ASN A 707 0.48 -5.90 9.47
C ASN A 707 -0.74 -4.96 9.52
N LYS A 708 -1.14 -4.35 8.40
CA LYS A 708 -2.33 -3.48 8.30
C LYS A 708 -3.58 -4.23 7.85
N LEU A 709 -3.41 -5.30 7.07
CA LEU A 709 -4.44 -6.29 6.78
C LEU A 709 -4.75 -7.11 8.04
N ASP A 710 -3.76 -7.51 8.83
CA ASP A 710 -3.98 -8.08 10.17
C ASP A 710 -4.81 -7.10 11.03
N ALA A 711 -4.35 -5.85 11.17
CA ALA A 711 -5.10 -4.84 11.91
C ALA A 711 -6.52 -4.55 11.37
N LEU A 712 -6.83 -4.92 10.11
CA LEU A 712 -8.18 -4.92 9.54
C LEU A 712 -8.96 -6.15 10.00
N LYS A 713 -8.44 -7.37 9.72
CA LYS A 713 -8.97 -8.67 10.17
C LYS A 713 -9.38 -8.63 11.64
N ASN A 714 -8.52 -8.07 12.49
CA ASN A 714 -8.70 -8.08 13.94
C ASN A 714 -9.67 -6.98 14.41
N GLN A 715 -9.83 -5.87 13.66
CA GLN A 715 -10.95 -4.94 13.89
C GLN A 715 -12.28 -5.57 13.48
N VAL A 716 -12.31 -6.30 12.36
CA VAL A 716 -13.51 -6.95 11.84
C VAL A 716 -13.99 -8.00 12.83
N ASP A 717 -13.10 -8.91 13.24
CA ASP A 717 -13.38 -9.96 14.20
C ASP A 717 -13.84 -9.39 15.55
N ALA A 718 -13.14 -8.40 16.10
CA ALA A 718 -13.54 -7.73 17.35
C ALA A 718 -14.90 -6.98 17.26
N GLN A 719 -15.52 -6.87 16.08
CA GLN A 719 -16.86 -6.30 15.87
C GLN A 719 -17.90 -7.31 15.32
N ARG A 720 -17.50 -8.56 15.06
CA ARG A 720 -18.34 -9.72 14.73
C ARG A 720 -19.50 -9.88 15.73
N GLY A 721 -20.68 -10.28 15.26
CA GLY A 721 -21.89 -10.46 16.06
C GLY A 721 -22.44 -9.21 16.78
N ASN A 722 -21.88 -8.02 16.51
CA ASN A 722 -22.14 -6.80 17.29
C ASN A 722 -22.38 -5.56 16.41
N LYS A 723 -21.45 -5.27 15.50
CA LYS A 723 -21.54 -4.17 14.51
C LYS A 723 -21.21 -4.61 13.08
N ILE A 724 -20.77 -5.86 12.93
CA ILE A 724 -20.57 -6.58 11.68
C ILE A 724 -21.32 -7.89 11.86
N SER A 725 -22.10 -8.34 10.86
CA SER A 725 -22.75 -9.66 10.93
C SER A 725 -21.71 -10.78 10.85
N ASP A 726 -22.06 -11.98 11.32
CA ASP A 726 -21.11 -13.09 11.35
C ASP A 726 -20.68 -13.51 9.93
N GLU A 727 -21.60 -13.43 8.95
CA GLU A 727 -21.33 -13.67 7.53
C GLU A 727 -20.43 -12.59 6.91
N ALA A 728 -20.70 -11.31 7.18
CA ALA A 728 -19.90 -10.19 6.70
C ALA A 728 -18.49 -10.18 7.33
N ALA A 729 -18.35 -10.65 8.58
CA ALA A 729 -17.07 -10.83 9.22
C ALA A 729 -16.26 -11.97 8.56
N ASN A 730 -16.88 -13.14 8.35
CA ASN A 730 -16.25 -14.27 7.66
C ASN A 730 -15.73 -13.88 6.27
N LEU A 731 -16.57 -13.24 5.45
CA LEU A 731 -16.22 -12.78 4.10
C LEU A 731 -15.00 -11.85 4.12
N VAL A 732 -15.03 -10.78 4.92
CA VAL A 732 -13.93 -9.82 4.97
C VAL A 732 -12.66 -10.45 5.55
N ILE A 733 -12.76 -11.40 6.48
CA ILE A 733 -11.61 -12.12 7.04
C ILE A 733 -10.98 -13.06 6.00
N ALA A 734 -11.77 -13.82 5.24
CA ALA A 734 -11.29 -14.66 4.15
C ALA A 734 -10.57 -13.83 3.07
N TYR A 735 -11.20 -12.74 2.60
CA TYR A 735 -10.62 -11.79 1.65
C TYR A 735 -9.30 -11.23 2.18
N THR A 736 -9.25 -10.87 3.47
CA THR A 736 -8.03 -10.36 4.10
C THR A 736 -6.91 -11.41 4.13
N ASN A 737 -7.23 -12.69 4.38
CA ASN A 737 -6.24 -13.78 4.34
C ASN A 737 -5.68 -13.97 2.93
N ASN A 738 -6.52 -13.98 1.90
CA ASN A 738 -6.10 -14.14 0.50
C ASN A 738 -5.14 -13.02 0.06
N LEU A 739 -5.44 -11.77 0.44
CA LEU A 739 -4.54 -10.63 0.23
C LEU A 739 -3.19 -10.78 0.97
N ILE A 740 -3.18 -11.33 2.18
CA ILE A 740 -1.96 -11.61 2.93
C ILE A 740 -1.14 -12.70 2.23
N THR A 741 -1.77 -13.79 1.78
CA THR A 741 -1.13 -14.88 1.00
C THR A 741 -0.47 -14.34 -0.28
N GLN A 742 -1.20 -13.53 -1.06
CA GLN A 742 -0.66 -12.88 -2.25
C GLN A 742 0.52 -11.95 -1.96
N LEU A 743 0.53 -11.27 -0.80
CA LEU A 743 1.63 -10.38 -0.38
C LEU A 743 2.84 -11.17 0.13
N LEU A 744 2.64 -12.25 0.91
CA LEU A 744 3.71 -13.14 1.35
C LEU A 744 4.47 -13.76 0.17
N ASN A 745 3.75 -14.15 -0.88
CA ASN A 745 4.32 -14.67 -2.13
C ASN A 745 5.18 -13.66 -2.92
N GLN A 746 5.21 -12.37 -2.52
CA GLN A 746 6.08 -11.34 -3.12
C GLN A 746 7.40 -11.16 -2.35
N LEU A 747 7.59 -11.82 -1.20
CA LEU A 747 8.81 -11.70 -0.39
C LEU A 747 10.02 -12.41 -1.04
N PRO A 748 11.25 -11.91 -0.82
CA PRO A 748 12.47 -12.63 -1.19
C PRO A 748 12.59 -13.97 -0.45
N GLU A 749 13.09 -15.00 -1.15
CA GLU A 749 13.27 -16.36 -0.63
C GLU A 749 14.10 -16.38 0.67
N GLY A 750 13.43 -16.62 1.80
CA GLY A 750 14.03 -16.66 3.14
C GLY A 750 13.91 -15.38 3.99
N GLU A 751 13.16 -14.38 3.53
CA GLU A 751 12.66 -13.29 4.39
C GLU A 751 11.27 -13.67 4.94
N SER A 752 10.94 -13.18 6.14
CA SER A 752 9.60 -13.28 6.72
C SER A 752 9.18 -11.93 7.30
N CYS A 753 7.87 -11.72 7.34
CA CYS A 753 7.26 -10.72 8.20
C CYS A 753 7.09 -11.30 9.62
#